data_AF-A0A2E6GZA9-F1
#
_entry.id   AF-A0A2E6GZA9-F1
#
_cell.length_a   1.000
_cell.length_b   1.000
_cell.length_c   1.000
_cell.angle_alpha   90.00
_cell.angle_beta   90.00
_cell.angle_gamma   90.00
#
_symmetry.space_group_name_H-M   'P 1'
#
loop_
_entity.id
_entity.type
_entity.pdbx_description
1 polymer ?
#
loop_
_entity_poly.entity_id
_entity_poly.type
_entity_poly.pdbx_seq_one_letter_code
_entity_poly.pdbx_strand_id
1 'polypeptide(L)'
;MRLFVSLLLSLGLFSTQVMASNGPISELDSAKQQRIEYLLQRHKPTHVRPASCPMESKMYADLLGKIKNIKNLFKDNCTNADPARLEELLNGATAIQAEIDTAQQSAGSTNQTSAIPTEVNGQQISTVVNSINSILTTGQCKFKDQSFLENTADIVTSFSQMGLLVPNSNGLIISAGGLALSSILRILHNLFTPLFDFSQNTERQTFIKLNCAFYDIRRDIESSGFMDVPSSHHEADFEEVKKLVKELDGRIKEVLKEKTSILEEIAKKEAASVGEGLGTLIQLEKLVASAHKSVAKPIVETDGVPATTIKLQVIQDLTLMREALVKSLKEYTERGLSKIPPLDAMLSHELSKLDYLTNADAYSELLSQDNKKFNDNYRANLLFHFGRISKDIVSNKADLTKKFNEETEIDGLKIPEFKKALDKKVAALVKSLGETLKKLKTVELRLARITNDRQYSATDDGEENIVSILSDYNEIAAQVYGEWGEKFLRYTTESSFKQNKKFEEKFDTFARNHLAVEDGKFQVPNANDLSELKLIYACQDAEPFRRAWKLGNALSQNGYDFLATNKDLFHSDTSESLMSGIHLRRSDFERIQHHYKSAMFAKKLILGAQVSQEHKEKYLVKRGGHKRYLGMVMLDVNRTKAKAVLLQELIERYNCAKVTTEE
;
A
#
# COMPACT_ATOMS: atom_id res chain seq x y z
N MET A 1 20.85 22.10 -70.03
CA MET A 1 20.09 20.93 -69.51
C MET A 1 20.98 19.81 -68.94
N ARG A 2 22.19 20.13 -68.41
CA ARG A 2 23.02 19.22 -67.57
C ARG A 2 23.67 19.94 -66.37
N LEU A 3 23.16 21.12 -66.02
CA LEU A 3 23.66 21.95 -64.91
C LEU A 3 22.60 22.19 -63.81
N PHE A 4 21.40 21.61 -63.95
CA PHE A 4 20.31 21.73 -62.98
C PHE A 4 20.15 20.52 -62.04
N VAL A 5 20.98 19.48 -62.22
CA VAL A 5 20.97 18.26 -61.39
C VAL A 5 22.02 18.32 -60.27
N SER A 6 22.92 19.31 -60.29
CA SER A 6 23.98 19.46 -59.28
C SER A 6 23.66 20.44 -58.15
N LEU A 7 22.54 21.18 -58.19
CA LEU A 7 22.15 22.15 -57.15
C LEU A 7 21.03 21.64 -56.23
N LEU A 8 20.41 20.51 -56.56
CA LEU A 8 19.47 19.78 -55.69
C LEU A 8 20.16 18.74 -54.79
N LEU A 9 21.48 18.58 -54.95
CA LEU A 9 22.33 17.71 -54.11
C LEU A 9 23.02 18.47 -52.96
N SER A 10 22.80 19.78 -52.82
CA SER A 10 23.40 20.63 -51.77
C SER A 10 22.42 21.11 -50.69
N LEU A 11 21.15 20.71 -50.74
CA LEU A 11 20.21 20.88 -49.63
C LEU A 11 20.04 19.53 -48.96
N GLY A 12 21.02 19.19 -48.11
CA GLY A 12 20.97 18.04 -47.22
C GLY A 12 19.83 18.19 -46.21
N LEU A 13 18.59 18.00 -46.65
CA LEU A 13 17.49 17.49 -45.84
C LEU A 13 17.80 16.02 -45.57
N PHE A 14 18.84 15.80 -44.77
CA PHE A 14 19.01 14.53 -44.08
C PHE A 14 17.74 14.33 -43.26
N SER A 15 17.13 13.14 -43.39
CA SER A 15 16.43 12.52 -42.28
C SER A 15 17.30 12.69 -41.04
N THR A 16 17.00 13.67 -40.20
CA THR A 16 17.72 13.86 -38.95
C THR A 16 17.30 12.74 -38.02
N GLN A 17 17.92 11.58 -38.16
CA GLN A 17 18.11 10.68 -37.04
C GLN A 17 18.91 11.49 -36.00
N VAL A 18 18.18 12.13 -35.11
CA VAL A 18 18.75 12.65 -33.89
C VAL A 18 19.14 11.43 -33.08
N MET A 19 20.41 11.02 -33.16
CA MET A 19 20.97 10.17 -32.11
C MET A 19 20.98 11.01 -30.84
N ALA A 20 20.22 10.58 -29.83
CA ALA A 20 20.37 11.09 -28.49
C ALA A 20 21.83 10.84 -28.07
N SER A 21 22.61 11.91 -27.89
CA SER A 21 24.01 11.81 -27.44
C SER A 21 24.13 11.45 -25.95
N ASN A 22 23.06 10.97 -25.33
CA ASN A 22 23.06 10.38 -24.00
C ASN A 22 22.43 9.00 -24.15
N GLY A 23 23.22 7.95 -23.89
CA GLY A 23 22.81 6.56 -24.02
C GLY A 23 21.54 6.21 -23.23
N PRO A 24 20.99 5.00 -23.43
CA PRO A 24 19.74 4.60 -22.77
C PRO A 24 19.87 4.77 -21.25
N ILE A 25 18.85 5.39 -20.62
CA ILE A 25 18.69 5.40 -19.16
C ILE A 25 18.98 4.00 -18.66
N SER A 26 20.15 3.84 -18.03
CA SER A 26 20.71 2.52 -17.73
C SER A 26 20.17 2.00 -16.41
N GLU A 27 19.85 0.72 -16.42
CA GLU A 27 19.46 -0.02 -15.22
C GLU A 27 20.66 -0.20 -14.28
N LEU A 28 20.41 -0.67 -13.05
CA LEU A 28 21.53 -1.08 -12.19
C LEU A 28 22.29 -2.24 -12.82
N ASP A 29 23.60 -2.23 -12.63
CA ASP A 29 24.45 -3.35 -12.98
C ASP A 29 23.97 -4.67 -12.35
N SER A 30 24.06 -5.75 -13.13
CA SER A 30 23.56 -7.08 -12.76
C SER A 30 24.26 -7.66 -11.51
N ALA A 31 25.56 -7.41 -11.33
CA ALA A 31 26.28 -7.87 -10.15
C ALA A 31 25.81 -7.12 -8.89
N LYS A 32 25.52 -5.81 -9.01
CA LYS A 32 24.91 -5.03 -7.92
C LYS A 32 23.51 -5.53 -7.57
N GLN A 33 22.68 -5.84 -8.56
CA GLN A 33 21.34 -6.40 -8.32
C GLN A 33 21.43 -7.73 -7.55
N GLN A 34 22.32 -8.63 -7.94
CA GLN A 34 22.56 -9.90 -7.24
C GLN A 34 23.03 -9.67 -5.80
N ARG A 35 23.93 -8.69 -5.57
CA ARG A 35 24.42 -8.39 -4.22
C ARG A 35 23.33 -7.81 -3.32
N ILE A 36 22.49 -6.93 -3.87
CA ILE A 36 21.30 -6.41 -3.17
C ILE A 36 20.37 -7.56 -2.80
N GLU A 37 20.08 -8.46 -3.73
CA GLU A 37 19.18 -9.59 -3.49
C GLU A 37 19.74 -10.54 -2.43
N TYR A 38 21.05 -10.79 -2.42
CA TYR A 38 21.74 -11.53 -1.35
C TYR A 38 21.53 -10.88 0.03
N LEU A 39 21.77 -9.57 0.16
CA LEU A 39 21.61 -8.85 1.43
C LEU A 39 20.15 -8.86 1.89
N LEU A 40 19.21 -8.65 0.97
CA LEU A 40 17.77 -8.71 1.25
C LEU A 40 17.35 -10.11 1.72
N GLN A 41 17.87 -11.17 1.10
CA GLN A 41 17.55 -12.55 1.47
C GLN A 41 18.17 -12.95 2.81
N ARG A 42 19.42 -12.56 3.05
CA ARG A 42 20.16 -12.81 4.30
C ARG A 42 19.47 -12.17 5.51
N HIS A 43 18.95 -10.95 5.34
CA HIS A 43 18.24 -10.23 6.40
C HIS A 43 16.71 -10.35 6.33
N LYS A 44 16.17 -11.20 5.45
CA LYS A 44 14.74 -11.38 5.29
C LYS A 44 14.14 -11.95 6.58
N PRO A 45 13.13 -11.29 7.18
CA PRO A 45 12.39 -11.87 8.28
C PRO A 45 11.70 -13.16 7.81
N THR A 46 11.84 -14.25 8.57
CA THR A 46 11.06 -15.48 8.35
C THR A 46 9.64 -15.29 8.89
N HIS A 47 8.86 -14.41 8.25
CA HIS A 47 7.48 -14.17 8.66
C HIS A 47 6.52 -15.02 7.82
N VAL A 48 6.03 -16.10 8.41
CA VAL A 48 4.85 -16.82 7.90
C VAL A 48 3.82 -16.83 9.01
N ARG A 49 2.84 -15.92 8.92
CA ARG A 49 1.73 -15.91 9.87
C ARG A 49 0.86 -17.16 9.70
N PRO A 50 0.57 -17.90 10.77
CA PRO A 50 -0.27 -19.08 10.73
C PRO A 50 -1.71 -18.75 10.29
N ALA A 51 -2.29 -19.58 9.43
CA ALA A 51 -3.67 -19.41 8.95
C ALA A 51 -4.73 -19.53 10.07
N SER A 52 -4.35 -20.12 11.20
CA SER A 52 -5.14 -20.25 12.42
C SER A 52 -5.35 -18.94 13.17
N CYS A 53 -4.50 -17.93 12.96
CA CYS A 53 -4.65 -16.65 13.62
C CYS A 53 -5.74 -15.80 12.93
N PRO A 54 -6.58 -15.06 13.69
CA PRO A 54 -7.62 -14.19 13.13
C PRO A 54 -7.05 -13.31 12.03
N MET A 55 -7.75 -13.16 10.91
CA MET A 55 -7.21 -12.50 9.71
C MET A 55 -6.48 -11.19 10.03
N GLU A 56 -5.29 -11.03 9.46
CA GLU A 56 -4.67 -9.72 9.35
C GLU A 56 -5.59 -8.83 8.54
N SER A 57 -5.97 -7.71 9.13
CA SER A 57 -6.45 -6.58 8.36
C SER A 57 -5.33 -6.10 7.46
N LYS A 58 -5.55 -6.11 6.14
CA LYS A 58 -4.54 -5.68 5.15
C LYS A 58 -4.87 -4.31 4.53
N MET A 59 -5.90 -3.63 5.02
CA MET A 59 -6.47 -2.44 4.40
C MET A 59 -6.57 -1.25 5.37
N TYR A 60 -6.50 -0.01 4.85
CA TYR A 60 -6.65 1.22 5.65
C TYR A 60 -7.97 1.27 6.39
N ALA A 61 -9.06 0.93 5.71
CA ALA A 61 -10.41 0.98 6.30
C ALA A 61 -10.49 0.15 7.59
N ASP A 62 -9.75 -0.95 7.65
CA ASP A 62 -9.70 -1.80 8.82
C ASP A 62 -8.89 -1.17 9.98
N LEU A 63 -7.79 -0.47 9.66
CA LEU A 63 -6.98 0.27 10.64
C LEU A 63 -7.82 1.38 11.30
N LEU A 64 -8.55 2.15 10.49
CA LEU A 64 -9.48 3.16 10.98
C LEU A 64 -10.63 2.53 11.76
N GLY A 65 -11.15 1.39 11.28
CA GLY A 65 -12.15 0.59 11.99
C GLY A 65 -11.69 0.16 13.37
N LYS A 66 -10.44 -0.30 13.52
CA LYS A 66 -9.83 -0.69 14.80
C LYS A 66 -9.66 0.48 15.75
N ILE A 67 -9.13 1.60 15.26
CA ILE A 67 -8.98 2.83 16.06
C ILE A 67 -10.36 3.32 16.55
N LYS A 68 -11.38 3.28 15.67
CA LYS A 68 -12.76 3.63 16.00
C LYS A 68 -13.38 2.67 17.01
N ASN A 69 -13.11 1.38 16.88
CA ASN A 69 -13.58 0.36 17.82
C ASN A 69 -12.95 0.57 19.21
N ILE A 70 -11.64 0.80 19.29
CA ILE A 70 -10.94 1.17 20.53
C ILE A 70 -11.59 2.42 21.15
N LYS A 71 -11.78 3.47 20.35
CA LYS A 71 -12.45 4.72 20.78
C LYS A 71 -13.85 4.49 21.35
N ASN A 72 -14.70 3.74 20.66
CA ASN A 72 -16.05 3.44 21.13
C ASN A 72 -16.01 2.60 22.42
N LEU A 73 -15.12 1.60 22.46
CA LEU A 73 -15.00 0.69 23.59
C LEU A 73 -14.64 1.42 24.90
N PHE A 74 -13.67 2.33 24.84
CA PHE A 74 -13.27 3.11 26.02
C PHE A 74 -14.30 4.20 26.35
N LYS A 75 -14.90 4.86 25.34
CA LYS A 75 -15.94 5.87 25.57
C LYS A 75 -17.17 5.30 26.29
N ASP A 76 -17.59 4.10 25.93
CA ASP A 76 -18.83 3.51 26.45
C ASP A 76 -18.64 2.81 27.80
N ASN A 77 -17.42 2.33 28.11
CA ASN A 77 -17.15 1.50 29.30
C ASN A 77 -16.26 2.16 30.36
N CYS A 78 -15.60 3.28 30.06
CA CYS A 78 -14.63 3.94 30.95
C CYS A 78 -15.03 5.37 31.34
N THR A 79 -16.33 5.66 31.43
CA THR A 79 -16.85 7.01 31.74
C THR A 79 -16.45 7.56 33.11
N ASN A 80 -15.93 6.73 34.02
CA ASN A 80 -15.39 7.13 35.34
C ASN A 80 -13.85 7.11 35.40
N ALA A 81 -13.17 6.81 34.29
CA ALA A 81 -11.71 6.91 34.22
C ALA A 81 -11.27 8.37 34.24
N ASP A 82 -10.01 8.63 34.63
CA ASP A 82 -9.35 9.94 34.53
C ASP A 82 -9.71 10.62 33.19
N PRO A 83 -10.59 11.65 33.20
CA PRO A 83 -11.12 12.24 31.98
C PRO A 83 -10.03 12.79 31.06
N ALA A 84 -8.94 13.28 31.65
CA ALA A 84 -7.78 13.79 30.91
C ALA A 84 -7.05 12.68 30.14
N ARG A 85 -6.91 11.48 30.73
CA ARG A 85 -6.25 10.33 30.07
C ARG A 85 -7.13 9.68 29.01
N LEU A 86 -8.45 9.63 29.26
CA LEU A 86 -9.41 9.18 28.25
C LEU A 86 -9.42 10.15 27.06
N GLU A 87 -9.37 11.45 27.32
CA GLU A 87 -9.24 12.47 26.28
C GLU A 87 -7.91 12.37 25.52
N GLU A 88 -6.78 12.15 26.21
CA GLU A 88 -5.47 11.92 25.59
C GLU A 88 -5.48 10.70 24.66
N LEU A 89 -6.08 9.58 25.11
CA LEU A 89 -6.27 8.39 24.28
C LEU A 89 -7.10 8.70 23.03
N LEU A 90 -8.24 9.39 23.20
CA LEU A 90 -9.14 9.73 22.10
C LEU A 90 -8.51 10.72 21.12
N ASN A 91 -7.71 11.66 21.60
CA ASN A 91 -6.98 12.62 20.80
C ASN A 91 -5.83 11.96 20.04
N GLY A 92 -5.05 11.08 20.68
CA GLY A 92 -4.01 10.30 20.02
C GLY A 92 -4.56 9.39 18.92
N ALA A 93 -5.68 8.69 19.20
CA ALA A 93 -6.40 7.91 18.20
C ALA A 93 -6.88 8.76 17.01
N THR A 94 -7.35 9.99 17.28
CA THR A 94 -7.82 10.92 16.24
C THR A 94 -6.65 11.52 15.45
N ALA A 95 -5.48 11.74 16.07
CA ALA A 95 -4.27 12.18 15.39
C ALA A 95 -3.75 11.12 14.41
N ILE A 96 -3.67 9.86 14.83
CA ILE A 96 -3.28 8.73 13.96
C ILE A 96 -4.26 8.62 12.78
N GLN A 97 -5.56 8.75 13.04
CA GLN A 97 -6.60 8.78 12.00
C GLN A 97 -6.35 9.92 10.98
N ALA A 98 -6.05 11.13 11.45
CA ALA A 98 -5.80 12.27 10.59
C ALA A 98 -4.50 12.14 9.77
N GLU A 99 -3.44 11.55 10.35
CA GLU A 99 -2.19 11.24 9.63
C GLU A 99 -2.45 10.23 8.49
N ILE A 100 -3.24 9.20 8.77
CA ILE A 100 -3.63 8.19 7.77
C ILE A 100 -4.46 8.83 6.66
N ASP A 101 -5.45 9.67 7.00
CA ASP A 101 -6.30 10.35 6.03
C ASP A 101 -5.50 11.34 5.15
N THR A 102 -4.51 12.03 5.73
CA THR A 102 -3.62 12.97 5.02
C THR A 102 -2.71 12.23 4.04
N ALA A 103 -2.17 11.08 4.44
CA ALA A 103 -1.38 10.23 3.57
C ALA A 103 -2.20 9.70 2.37
N GLN A 104 -3.50 9.42 2.58
CA GLN A 104 -4.40 9.01 1.50
C GLN A 104 -4.61 10.12 0.46
N GLN A 105 -4.80 11.36 0.90
CA GLN A 105 -4.97 12.52 0.01
C GLN A 105 -3.71 12.78 -0.83
N SER A 106 -2.54 12.59 -0.24
CA SER A 106 -1.23 12.78 -0.87
C SER A 106 -0.93 11.75 -1.96
N ALA A 107 -1.52 10.55 -1.89
CA ALA A 107 -1.32 9.46 -2.84
C ALA A 107 -2.25 9.52 -4.08
N GLY A 108 -3.16 10.49 -4.16
CA GLY A 108 -4.02 10.71 -5.34
C GLY A 108 -5.01 9.57 -5.65
N SER A 109 -5.25 8.64 -4.72
CA SER A 109 -6.12 7.48 -4.92
C SER A 109 -7.44 7.64 -4.16
N THR A 110 -8.55 7.80 -4.90
CA THR A 110 -9.92 7.72 -4.37
C THR A 110 -10.36 6.28 -4.08
N ASN A 111 -9.54 5.28 -4.44
CA ASN A 111 -9.79 3.87 -4.14
C ASN A 111 -8.92 3.40 -2.97
N GLN A 112 -9.56 2.78 -1.98
CA GLN A 112 -9.04 2.31 -0.69
C GLN A 112 -7.93 1.21 -0.75
N THR A 113 -7.14 1.12 -1.83
CA THR A 113 -6.41 -0.10 -2.19
C THR A 113 -4.90 0.00 -2.34
N SER A 114 -4.20 1.08 -1.94
CA SER A 114 -2.74 1.08 -2.12
C SER A 114 -1.91 1.93 -1.16
N ALA A 115 -0.98 1.23 -0.49
CA ALA A 115 0.27 1.63 0.18
C ALA A 115 0.17 2.38 1.52
N ILE A 116 0.64 1.72 2.60
CA ILE A 116 0.47 2.25 3.97
C ILE A 116 1.36 3.48 4.11
N PRO A 117 0.89 4.58 4.73
CA PRO A 117 1.73 5.72 5.03
C PRO A 117 3.08 5.27 5.57
N THR A 118 4.16 5.75 4.94
CA THR A 118 5.53 5.48 5.37
C THR A 118 5.87 6.17 6.69
N GLU A 119 5.03 7.07 7.18
CA GLU A 119 5.30 7.92 8.35
C GLU A 119 4.04 8.01 9.22
N VAL A 120 3.69 6.92 9.92
CA VAL A 120 2.83 7.03 11.10
C VAL A 120 3.74 7.31 12.29
N ASN A 121 3.49 8.39 13.03
CA ASN A 121 4.33 8.77 14.16
C ASN A 121 4.14 7.79 15.33
N GLY A 122 5.11 6.90 15.58
CA GLY A 122 4.96 5.93 16.66
C GLY A 122 5.10 6.50 18.07
N GLN A 123 5.46 7.78 18.24
CA GLN A 123 5.26 8.48 19.51
C GLN A 123 3.76 8.64 19.82
N GLN A 124 2.92 8.91 18.81
CA GLN A 124 1.47 8.97 18.99
C GLN A 124 0.89 7.58 19.29
N ILE A 125 1.42 6.53 18.65
CA ILE A 125 1.05 5.15 18.98
C ILE A 125 1.45 4.83 20.43
N SER A 126 2.65 5.24 20.86
CA SER A 126 3.11 5.04 22.24
C SER A 126 2.21 5.75 23.25
N THR A 127 1.81 7.00 22.98
CA THR A 127 0.87 7.74 23.84
C THR A 127 -0.45 6.98 23.96
N VAL A 128 -1.03 6.56 22.83
CA VAL A 128 -2.28 5.78 22.81
C VAL A 128 -2.15 4.49 23.63
N VAL A 129 -1.09 3.73 23.43
CA VAL A 129 -0.83 2.48 24.16
C VAL A 129 -0.61 2.72 25.66
N ASN A 130 0.13 3.77 26.02
CA ASN A 130 0.41 4.13 27.41
C ASN A 130 -0.87 4.57 28.14
N SER A 131 -1.69 5.40 27.50
CA SER A 131 -3.00 5.82 28.05
C SER A 131 -3.92 4.60 28.23
N ILE A 132 -3.93 3.66 27.27
CA ILE A 132 -4.66 2.39 27.42
C ILE A 132 -4.15 1.56 28.59
N ASN A 133 -2.84 1.32 28.67
CA ASN A 133 -2.27 0.55 29.76
C ASN A 133 -2.60 1.19 31.12
N SER A 134 -2.50 2.51 31.21
CA SER A 134 -2.88 3.22 32.42
C SER A 134 -4.37 3.05 32.75
N ILE A 135 -5.26 3.18 31.77
CA ILE A 135 -6.71 3.07 32.02
C ILE A 135 -7.08 1.64 32.44
N LEU A 136 -6.42 0.64 31.85
CA LEU A 136 -6.63 -0.77 32.19
C LEU A 136 -6.07 -1.11 33.58
N THR A 137 -4.90 -0.59 33.95
CA THR A 137 -4.24 -0.88 35.24
C THR A 137 -4.85 -0.14 36.42
N THR A 138 -5.45 1.03 36.21
CA THR A 138 -6.14 1.78 37.29
C THR A 138 -7.52 1.21 37.64
N GLY A 139 -8.06 0.28 36.85
CA GLY A 139 -9.31 -0.42 37.16
C GLY A 139 -10.58 0.45 37.10
N GLN A 140 -10.51 1.63 36.46
CA GLN A 140 -11.60 2.62 36.48
C GLN A 140 -12.69 2.39 35.41
N CYS A 141 -12.56 1.33 34.61
CA CYS A 141 -13.52 0.97 33.58
C CYS A 141 -14.48 -0.14 34.04
N LYS A 142 -15.78 0.05 33.80
CA LYS A 142 -16.80 -0.97 34.04
C LYS A 142 -17.01 -1.82 32.79
N PHE A 143 -16.06 -2.71 32.53
CA PHE A 143 -16.27 -3.77 31.56
C PHE A 143 -17.11 -4.86 32.23
N LYS A 144 -18.28 -5.20 31.68
CA LYS A 144 -19.11 -6.30 32.20
C LYS A 144 -18.23 -7.56 32.32
N ASP A 145 -18.32 -8.30 33.41
CA ASP A 145 -17.29 -9.26 33.88
C ASP A 145 -16.82 -10.34 32.88
N GLN A 146 -17.57 -10.62 31.80
CA GLN A 146 -17.16 -11.57 30.75
C GLN A 146 -16.64 -10.90 29.47
N SER A 147 -16.88 -9.60 29.27
CA SER A 147 -16.43 -8.86 28.09
C SER A 147 -15.11 -8.13 28.30
N PHE A 148 -14.64 -7.92 29.54
CA PHE A 148 -13.38 -7.22 29.79
C PHE A 148 -12.18 -7.88 29.10
N LEU A 149 -12.00 -9.17 29.36
CA LEU A 149 -10.87 -9.94 28.85
C LEU A 149 -10.91 -10.01 27.32
N GLU A 150 -12.09 -10.26 26.75
CA GLU A 150 -12.31 -10.33 25.31
C GLU A 150 -12.06 -8.98 24.62
N ASN A 151 -12.61 -7.90 25.17
CA ASN A 151 -12.45 -6.55 24.64
C ASN A 151 -10.99 -6.08 24.71
N THR A 152 -10.28 -6.43 25.79
CA THR A 152 -8.86 -6.06 25.94
C THR A 152 -7.97 -6.91 25.04
N ALA A 153 -8.30 -8.19 24.82
CA ALA A 153 -7.64 -9.02 23.83
C ALA A 153 -7.85 -8.50 22.39
N ASP A 154 -9.03 -7.96 22.08
CA ASP A 154 -9.32 -7.31 20.79
C ASP A 154 -8.52 -6.02 20.61
N ILE A 155 -8.34 -5.23 21.69
CA ILE A 155 -7.46 -4.06 21.70
C ILE A 155 -6.01 -4.48 21.38
N VAL A 156 -5.46 -5.45 22.11
CA VAL A 156 -4.06 -5.90 21.92
C VAL A 156 -3.85 -6.56 20.55
N THR A 157 -4.82 -7.35 20.08
CA THR A 157 -4.79 -7.93 18.73
C THR A 157 -4.86 -6.82 17.68
N SER A 158 -5.68 -5.80 17.91
CA SER A 158 -5.73 -4.63 17.02
C SER A 158 -4.38 -3.96 16.96
N PHE A 159 -3.73 -3.64 18.09
CA PHE A 159 -2.43 -2.98 18.13
C PHE A 159 -1.29 -3.80 17.51
N SER A 160 -1.18 -5.09 17.85
CA SER A 160 -0.20 -5.97 17.20
C SER A 160 -0.37 -5.95 15.68
N GLN A 161 -1.62 -6.00 15.20
CA GLN A 161 -1.91 -5.87 13.78
C GLN A 161 -1.71 -4.45 13.22
N MET A 162 -1.83 -3.38 14.01
CA MET A 162 -1.45 -2.03 13.60
C MET A 162 0.06 -1.93 13.39
N GLY A 163 0.85 -2.56 14.26
CA GLY A 163 2.30 -2.65 14.13
C GLY A 163 2.73 -3.34 12.83
N LEU A 164 2.05 -4.43 12.47
CA LEU A 164 2.28 -5.16 11.21
C LEU A 164 1.90 -4.36 9.95
N LEU A 165 0.96 -3.42 10.06
CA LEU A 165 0.45 -2.66 8.92
C LEU A 165 1.34 -1.48 8.54
N VAL A 166 2.06 -0.86 9.48
CA VAL A 166 2.98 0.23 9.14
C VAL A 166 4.20 -0.40 8.42
N PRO A 167 4.56 -0.03 7.17
CA PRO A 167 5.66 -0.65 6.42
C PRO A 167 7.03 -0.39 7.07
N ASN A 168 7.05 0.65 7.91
CA ASN A 168 8.05 0.87 8.92
C ASN A 168 7.55 0.28 10.25
N SER A 169 7.25 -1.02 10.34
CA SER A 169 6.89 -1.69 11.60
C SER A 169 8.08 -1.71 12.56
N ASN A 170 9.28 -1.65 11.99
CA ASN A 170 10.49 -1.21 12.69
C ASN A 170 10.31 0.15 13.38
N GLY A 171 9.51 1.05 12.82
CA GLY A 171 9.11 2.35 13.35
C GLY A 171 8.35 2.28 14.68
N LEU A 172 7.57 1.25 14.98
CA LEU A 172 6.92 1.14 16.29
C LEU A 172 7.93 0.81 17.41
N ILE A 173 8.97 0.06 17.06
CA ILE A 173 10.14 -0.24 17.90
C ILE A 173 11.14 0.95 17.91
N ILE A 174 11.30 1.66 16.78
CA ILE A 174 12.28 2.75 16.57
C ILE A 174 11.79 4.12 17.08
N SER A 175 10.52 4.48 16.89
CA SER A 175 10.03 5.85 17.19
C SER A 175 9.52 6.04 18.61
N ALA A 176 9.38 4.94 19.38
CA ALA A 176 8.95 4.97 20.77
C ALA A 176 10.02 4.47 21.75
N GLY A 177 11.25 4.19 21.31
CA GLY A 177 12.36 3.83 22.21
C GLY A 177 12.06 2.65 23.14
N GLY A 178 11.44 1.59 22.63
CA GLY A 178 11.05 0.42 23.46
C GLY A 178 9.84 0.64 24.38
N LEU A 179 9.43 1.88 24.69
CA LEU A 179 8.33 2.20 25.62
C LEU A 179 6.97 1.67 25.17
N ALA A 180 6.64 1.81 23.87
CA ALA A 180 5.40 1.29 23.33
C ALA A 180 5.36 -0.25 23.41
N LEU A 181 6.49 -0.90 23.11
CA LEU A 181 6.63 -2.36 23.19
C LEU A 181 6.53 -2.84 24.64
N SER A 182 7.24 -2.21 25.56
CA SER A 182 7.18 -2.43 27.01
C SER A 182 5.73 -2.35 27.51
N SER A 183 4.99 -1.29 27.17
CA SER A 183 3.59 -1.16 27.56
C SER A 183 2.67 -2.21 26.94
N ILE A 184 2.89 -2.62 25.68
CA ILE A 184 2.12 -3.72 25.06
C ILE A 184 2.40 -5.05 25.78
N LEU A 185 3.66 -5.35 26.06
CA LEU A 185 4.05 -6.56 26.78
C LEU A 185 3.48 -6.55 28.20
N ARG A 186 3.52 -5.42 28.91
CA ARG A 186 2.88 -5.27 30.21
C ARG A 186 1.36 -5.48 30.17
N ILE A 187 0.67 -4.96 29.15
CA ILE A 187 -0.77 -5.26 28.96
C ILE A 187 -0.96 -6.76 28.73
N LEU A 188 -0.18 -7.40 27.86
CA LEU A 188 -0.25 -8.84 27.60
C LEU A 188 -0.03 -9.65 28.88
N HIS A 189 1.03 -9.34 29.63
CA HIS A 189 1.34 -9.97 30.91
C HIS A 189 0.13 -9.88 31.84
N ASN A 190 -0.41 -8.67 32.05
CA ASN A 190 -1.58 -8.44 32.89
C ASN A 190 -2.83 -9.21 32.44
N LEU A 191 -2.97 -9.51 31.14
CA LEU A 191 -4.09 -10.28 30.60
C LEU A 191 -3.91 -11.80 30.70
N PHE A 192 -2.67 -12.27 30.87
CA PHE A 192 -2.37 -13.68 31.12
C PHE A 192 -2.24 -14.02 32.61
N THR A 193 -2.17 -13.02 33.49
CA THR A 193 -2.19 -13.16 34.95
C THR A 193 -3.50 -13.74 35.54
N PRO A 194 -4.71 -13.44 35.03
CA PRO A 194 -5.96 -14.04 35.49
C PRO A 194 -6.00 -15.56 35.26
N LEU A 195 -6.76 -16.29 36.09
CA LEU A 195 -6.94 -17.73 35.93
C LEU A 195 -7.91 -18.04 34.78
N PHE A 196 -7.43 -18.60 33.66
CA PHE A 196 -8.31 -19.06 32.57
C PHE A 196 -9.11 -20.31 32.95
N ASP A 197 -10.44 -20.22 32.87
CA ASP A 197 -11.40 -21.32 32.79
C ASP A 197 -11.73 -21.64 31.32
N PHE A 198 -10.98 -22.58 30.75
CA PHE A 198 -11.21 -23.07 29.39
C PHE A 198 -12.54 -23.78 29.18
N SER A 199 -13.35 -24.02 30.22
CA SER A 199 -14.74 -24.46 30.06
C SER A 199 -15.61 -23.38 29.38
N GLN A 200 -15.30 -22.11 29.61
CA GLN A 200 -15.97 -20.96 29.02
C GLN A 200 -15.49 -20.72 27.57
N ASN A 201 -16.44 -20.45 26.67
CA ASN A 201 -16.09 -20.20 25.27
C ASN A 201 -15.33 -18.89 25.07
N THR A 202 -15.75 -17.83 25.76
CA THR A 202 -15.13 -16.51 25.71
C THR A 202 -13.66 -16.59 26.09
N GLU A 203 -13.34 -17.26 27.18
CA GLU A 203 -11.95 -17.41 27.65
C GLU A 203 -11.06 -18.22 26.70
N ARG A 204 -11.60 -19.26 26.06
CA ARG A 204 -10.87 -19.97 24.99
C ARG A 204 -10.56 -19.07 23.81
N GLN A 205 -11.52 -18.27 23.37
CA GLN A 205 -11.32 -17.35 22.25
C GLN A 205 -10.31 -16.25 22.61
N THR A 206 -10.40 -15.71 23.83
CA THR A 206 -9.44 -14.73 24.34
C THR A 206 -8.03 -15.31 24.38
N PHE A 207 -7.83 -16.51 24.91
CA PHE A 207 -6.50 -17.15 24.93
C PHE A 207 -5.92 -17.31 23.51
N ILE A 208 -6.73 -17.72 22.54
CA ILE A 208 -6.30 -17.83 21.13
C ILE A 208 -5.91 -16.46 20.56
N LYS A 209 -6.73 -15.42 20.79
CA LYS A 209 -6.45 -14.04 20.35
C LYS A 209 -5.13 -13.53 20.94
N LEU A 210 -4.94 -13.66 22.25
CA LEU A 210 -3.72 -13.24 22.94
C LEU A 210 -2.48 -14.03 22.48
N ASN A 211 -2.59 -15.34 22.27
CA ASN A 211 -1.50 -16.15 21.72
C ASN A 211 -1.11 -15.69 20.31
N CYS A 212 -2.08 -15.34 19.46
CA CYS A 212 -1.79 -14.81 18.13
C CYS A 212 -1.18 -13.41 18.16
N ALA A 213 -1.68 -12.53 19.04
CA ALA A 213 -1.08 -11.21 19.23
C ALA A 213 0.36 -11.31 19.74
N PHE A 214 0.63 -12.21 20.71
CA PHE A 214 1.97 -12.45 21.21
C PHE A 214 2.88 -13.09 20.15
N TYR A 215 2.36 -14.00 19.32
CA TYR A 215 3.10 -14.53 18.16
C TYR A 215 3.52 -13.40 17.21
N ASP A 216 2.59 -12.51 16.85
CA ASP A 216 2.84 -11.39 15.94
C ASP A 216 3.90 -10.44 16.55
N ILE A 217 3.76 -10.05 17.81
CA ILE A 217 4.73 -9.21 18.55
C ILE A 217 6.09 -9.88 18.65
N ARG A 218 6.16 -11.17 18.99
CA ARG A 218 7.44 -11.91 19.04
C ARG A 218 8.17 -11.86 17.71
N ARG A 219 7.45 -12.06 16.60
CA ARG A 219 8.05 -11.97 15.25
C ARG A 219 8.53 -10.57 14.92
N ASP A 220 7.81 -9.54 15.36
CA ASP A 220 8.26 -8.16 15.19
C ASP A 220 9.54 -7.89 15.97
N ILE A 221 9.62 -8.33 17.24
CA ILE A 221 10.84 -8.23 18.05
C ILE A 221 12.00 -8.96 17.37
N GLU A 222 11.82 -10.21 16.95
CA GLU A 222 12.84 -10.99 16.24
C GLU A 222 13.27 -10.33 14.92
N SER A 223 12.31 -9.85 14.11
CA SER A 223 12.59 -9.23 12.80
C SER A 223 13.28 -7.87 12.90
N SER A 224 13.11 -7.20 14.03
CA SER A 224 13.66 -5.88 14.27
C SER A 224 15.17 -5.89 14.54
N GLY A 225 15.73 -7.05 14.88
CA GLY A 225 17.11 -7.19 15.35
C GLY A 225 17.31 -6.78 16.80
N PHE A 226 16.24 -6.56 17.57
CA PHE A 226 16.31 -6.19 18.99
C PHE A 226 16.95 -7.25 19.89
N MET A 227 16.87 -8.52 19.50
CA MET A 227 17.54 -9.64 20.21
C MET A 227 18.86 -10.08 19.56
N ASP A 228 19.27 -9.45 18.45
CA ASP A 228 20.47 -9.86 17.72
C ASP A 228 21.72 -9.24 18.38
N VAL A 229 22.73 -10.06 18.64
CA VAL A 229 24.02 -9.57 19.16
C VAL A 229 24.86 -9.02 17.99
N PRO A 230 25.49 -7.84 18.14
CA PRO A 230 26.38 -7.29 17.11
C PRO A 230 27.50 -8.26 16.76
N SER A 231 27.81 -8.35 15.46
CA SER A 231 28.91 -9.14 14.92
C SER A 231 29.63 -8.34 13.85
N SER A 232 30.89 -8.70 13.55
CA SER A 232 31.65 -8.07 12.47
C SER A 232 30.97 -8.19 11.11
N HIS A 233 30.16 -9.24 10.90
CA HIS A 233 29.32 -9.36 9.72
C HIS A 233 28.18 -8.35 9.70
N HIS A 234 27.55 -8.06 10.84
CA HIS A 234 26.50 -7.04 10.93
C HIS A 234 27.06 -5.65 10.62
N GLU A 235 28.24 -5.31 11.12
CA GLU A 235 28.91 -4.03 10.83
C GLU A 235 29.29 -3.90 9.35
N ALA A 236 29.84 -4.96 8.76
CA ALA A 236 30.21 -4.98 7.34
C ALA A 236 28.97 -4.86 6.43
N ASP A 237 27.93 -5.64 6.71
CA ASP A 237 26.66 -5.58 5.99
C ASP A 237 26.01 -4.19 6.16
N PHE A 238 26.11 -3.55 7.34
CA PHE A 238 25.55 -2.22 7.60
C PHE A 238 26.20 -1.15 6.73
N GLU A 239 27.54 -1.10 6.72
CA GLU A 239 28.28 -0.12 5.91
C GLU A 239 28.08 -0.36 4.41
N GLU A 240 27.93 -1.61 3.97
CA GLU A 240 27.60 -1.94 2.59
C GLU A 240 26.18 -1.49 2.21
N VAL A 241 25.18 -1.82 3.03
CA VAL A 241 23.79 -1.43 2.80
C VAL A 241 23.65 0.09 2.76
N LYS A 242 24.30 0.81 3.67
CA LYS A 242 24.30 2.28 3.71
C LYS A 242 24.88 2.90 2.44
N LYS A 243 25.93 2.31 1.87
CA LYS A 243 26.46 2.72 0.55
C LYS A 243 25.43 2.46 -0.55
N LEU A 244 24.85 1.27 -0.60
CA LEU A 244 23.84 0.90 -1.60
C LEU A 244 22.58 1.77 -1.53
N VAL A 245 22.12 2.14 -0.33
CA VAL A 245 20.99 3.06 -0.12
C VAL A 245 21.30 4.44 -0.71
N LYS A 246 22.49 4.99 -0.42
CA LYS A 246 22.93 6.27 -0.99
C LYS A 246 23.05 6.21 -2.52
N GLU A 247 23.62 5.13 -3.05
CA GLU A 247 23.77 4.94 -4.50
C GLU A 247 22.41 4.83 -5.20
N LEU A 248 21.47 4.07 -4.65
CA LEU A 248 20.12 3.93 -5.23
C LEU A 248 19.33 5.23 -5.19
N ASP A 249 19.38 5.97 -4.07
CA ASP A 249 18.74 7.28 -3.96
C ASP A 249 19.35 8.28 -4.95
N GLY A 250 20.68 8.27 -5.10
CA GLY A 250 21.41 9.03 -6.11
C GLY A 250 20.97 8.66 -7.53
N ARG A 251 20.87 7.37 -7.85
CA ARG A 251 20.47 6.89 -9.17
C ARG A 251 19.04 7.31 -9.53
N ILE A 252 18.10 7.27 -8.58
CA ILE A 252 16.73 7.76 -8.80
C ILE A 252 16.76 9.24 -9.19
N LYS A 253 17.54 10.07 -8.47
CA LYS A 253 17.69 11.51 -8.78
C LYS A 253 18.34 11.74 -10.14
N GLU A 254 19.37 10.95 -10.49
CA GLU A 254 20.02 11.00 -11.79
C GLU A 254 19.07 10.66 -12.93
N VAL A 255 18.31 9.57 -12.84
CA VAL A 255 17.33 9.16 -13.86
C VAL A 255 16.28 10.26 -14.10
N LEU A 256 15.81 10.92 -13.04
CA LEU A 256 14.88 12.03 -13.15
C LEU A 256 15.54 13.26 -13.82
N LYS A 257 16.81 13.53 -13.54
CA LYS A 257 17.58 14.61 -14.17
C LYS A 257 17.87 14.31 -15.65
N GLU A 258 18.23 13.08 -15.99
CA GLU A 258 18.43 12.61 -17.36
C GLU A 258 17.15 12.81 -18.19
N LYS A 259 15.98 12.43 -17.64
CA LYS A 259 14.67 12.69 -18.26
C LYS A 259 14.47 14.17 -18.58
N THR A 260 14.68 15.04 -17.59
CA THR A 260 14.51 16.50 -17.77
C THR A 260 15.45 17.04 -18.83
N SER A 261 16.72 16.61 -18.83
CA SER A 261 17.71 17.01 -19.84
C SER A 261 17.29 16.60 -21.26
N ILE A 262 16.77 15.39 -21.44
CA ILE A 262 16.27 14.92 -22.74
C ILE A 262 15.09 15.79 -23.21
N LEU A 263 14.15 16.10 -22.31
CA LEU A 263 12.99 16.93 -22.63
C LEU A 263 13.39 18.38 -22.98
N GLU A 264 14.38 18.93 -22.29
CA GLU A 264 14.96 20.25 -22.60
C GLU A 264 15.66 20.27 -23.95
N GLU A 265 16.41 19.22 -24.31
CA GLU A 265 17.02 19.11 -25.64
C GLU A 265 15.99 19.04 -26.76
N ILE A 266 14.90 18.29 -26.55
CA ILE A 266 13.78 18.25 -27.50
C ILE A 266 13.16 19.64 -27.64
N ALA A 267 12.92 20.33 -26.53
CA ALA A 267 12.35 21.68 -26.55
C ALA A 267 13.27 22.70 -27.24
N LYS A 268 14.59 22.60 -27.07
CA LYS A 268 15.56 23.44 -27.79
C LYS A 268 15.54 23.17 -29.30
N LYS A 269 15.47 21.90 -29.72
CA LYS A 269 15.38 21.52 -31.13
C LYS A 269 14.05 21.96 -31.76
N GLU A 270 12.95 21.83 -31.03
CA GLU A 270 11.64 22.34 -31.42
C GLU A 270 11.70 23.86 -31.63
N ALA A 271 12.22 24.59 -30.65
CA ALA A 271 12.34 26.05 -30.72
C ALA A 271 13.23 26.51 -31.90
N ALA A 272 14.33 25.81 -32.17
CA ALA A 272 15.21 26.09 -33.31
C ALA A 272 14.50 25.82 -34.65
N SER A 273 13.85 24.67 -34.79
CA SER A 273 13.12 24.29 -36.02
C SER A 273 11.95 25.24 -36.30
N VAL A 274 11.15 25.56 -35.28
CA VAL A 274 10.06 26.54 -35.40
C VAL A 274 10.59 27.92 -35.71
N GLY A 275 11.70 28.34 -35.08
CA GLY A 275 12.35 29.63 -35.34
C GLY A 275 12.85 29.77 -36.78
N GLU A 276 13.49 28.72 -37.31
CA GLU A 276 13.94 28.66 -38.71
C GLU A 276 12.76 28.66 -39.69
N GLY A 277 11.71 27.88 -39.39
CA GLY A 277 10.48 27.85 -40.18
C GLY A 277 9.77 29.20 -40.24
N LEU A 278 9.74 29.93 -39.13
CA LEU A 278 9.19 31.29 -39.06
C LEU A 278 10.07 32.29 -39.83
N GLY A 279 11.38 32.29 -39.60
CA GLY A 279 12.33 33.22 -40.26
C GLY A 279 11.92 34.69 -40.10
N THR A 280 11.66 35.37 -41.22
CA THR A 280 11.27 36.80 -41.27
C THR A 280 9.94 37.12 -40.57
N LEU A 281 9.10 36.11 -40.30
CA LEU A 281 7.86 36.24 -39.52
C LEU A 281 8.09 36.80 -38.11
N ILE A 282 9.23 36.51 -37.48
CA ILE A 282 9.56 37.00 -36.13
C ILE A 282 9.68 38.53 -36.14
N GLN A 283 10.24 39.10 -37.21
CA GLN A 283 10.35 40.54 -37.37
C GLN A 283 9.01 41.17 -37.71
N LEU A 284 8.22 40.52 -38.58
CA LEU A 284 6.86 40.95 -38.89
C LEU A 284 5.96 40.94 -37.65
N GLU A 285 6.04 39.92 -36.79
CA GLU A 285 5.28 39.80 -35.53
C GLU A 285 5.52 41.01 -34.62
N LYS A 286 6.79 41.39 -34.42
CA LYS A 286 7.16 42.56 -33.62
C LYS A 286 6.61 43.86 -34.22
N LEU A 287 6.77 44.03 -35.53
CA LEU A 287 6.31 45.22 -36.25
C LEU A 287 4.78 45.35 -36.23
N VAL A 288 4.07 44.25 -36.48
CA VAL A 288 2.61 44.18 -36.45
C VAL A 288 2.09 44.40 -35.03
N ALA A 289 2.73 43.86 -33.99
CA ALA A 289 2.34 44.12 -32.60
C ALA A 289 2.48 45.60 -32.22
N SER A 290 3.59 46.24 -32.60
CA SER A 290 3.78 47.69 -32.41
C SER A 290 2.74 48.49 -33.18
N ALA A 291 2.53 48.20 -34.47
CA ALA A 291 1.57 48.90 -35.30
C ALA A 291 0.12 48.72 -34.82
N HIS A 292 -0.24 47.50 -34.39
CA HIS A 292 -1.52 47.19 -33.77
C HIS A 292 -1.75 48.01 -32.51
N LYS A 293 -0.73 48.18 -31.66
CA LYS A 293 -0.82 49.02 -30.45
C LYS A 293 -1.09 50.49 -30.79
N SER A 294 -0.47 51.02 -31.85
CA SER A 294 -0.70 52.40 -32.31
C SER A 294 -2.13 52.63 -32.80
N VAL A 295 -2.80 51.62 -33.39
CA VAL A 295 -4.18 51.75 -33.88
C VAL A 295 -5.24 51.17 -32.94
N ALA A 296 -4.86 50.56 -31.82
CA ALA A 296 -5.77 49.83 -30.93
C ALA A 296 -6.84 50.73 -30.30
N LYS A 297 -6.49 51.94 -29.89
CA LYS A 297 -7.43 52.87 -29.23
C LYS A 297 -8.15 53.76 -30.24
N PRO A 298 -9.45 54.03 -30.07
CA PRO A 298 -10.15 55.00 -30.91
C PRO A 298 -9.58 56.40 -30.68
N ILE A 299 -9.55 57.20 -31.75
CA ILE A 299 -9.13 58.59 -31.70
C ILE A 299 -10.28 59.43 -31.10
N VAL A 300 -10.20 59.64 -29.79
CA VAL A 300 -11.12 60.49 -29.00
C VAL A 300 -10.28 61.42 -28.13
N GLU A 301 -10.82 62.57 -27.74
CA GLU A 301 -10.13 63.50 -26.85
C GLU A 301 -9.94 62.87 -25.46
N THR A 302 -8.75 63.02 -24.89
CA THR A 302 -8.38 62.44 -23.58
C THR A 302 -7.58 63.44 -22.77
N ASP A 303 -7.95 63.67 -21.50
CA ASP A 303 -7.21 64.42 -20.46
C ASP A 303 -6.18 65.44 -20.98
N GLY A 304 -6.65 66.47 -21.71
CA GLY A 304 -5.82 67.59 -22.17
C GLY A 304 -5.11 67.41 -23.53
N VAL A 305 -5.33 66.31 -24.26
CA VAL A 305 -4.80 66.08 -25.61
C VAL A 305 -5.93 66.05 -26.64
N PRO A 306 -5.96 67.00 -27.61
CA PRO A 306 -6.97 67.01 -28.67
C PRO A 306 -6.96 65.72 -29.50
N ALA A 307 -8.13 65.23 -29.90
CA ALA A 307 -8.28 64.05 -30.75
C ALA A 307 -7.45 64.15 -32.05
N THR A 308 -7.34 65.34 -32.64
CA THR A 308 -6.51 65.59 -33.83
C THR A 308 -5.02 65.38 -33.56
N THR A 309 -4.53 65.74 -32.38
CA THR A 309 -3.13 65.49 -31.97
C THR A 309 -2.85 64.00 -31.84
N ILE A 310 -3.79 63.24 -31.27
CA ILE A 310 -3.69 61.77 -31.16
C ILE A 310 -3.71 61.13 -32.57
N LYS A 311 -4.56 61.63 -33.48
CA LYS A 311 -4.57 61.20 -34.89
C LYS A 311 -3.21 61.37 -35.54
N LEU A 312 -2.60 62.56 -35.40
CA LEU A 312 -1.30 62.87 -35.97
C LEU A 312 -0.19 61.98 -35.39
N GLN A 313 -0.23 61.68 -34.09
CA GLN A 313 0.71 60.76 -33.46
C GLN A 313 0.61 59.34 -34.05
N VAL A 314 -0.61 58.82 -34.24
CA VAL A 314 -0.81 57.50 -34.87
C VAL A 314 -0.29 57.48 -36.31
N ILE A 315 -0.54 58.56 -37.08
CA ILE A 315 -0.02 58.70 -38.45
C ILE A 315 1.50 58.72 -38.44
N GLN A 316 2.12 59.50 -37.54
CA GLN A 316 3.57 59.58 -37.40
C GLN A 316 4.18 58.23 -37.04
N ASP A 317 3.67 57.56 -35.99
CA ASP A 317 4.16 56.26 -35.52
C ASP A 317 4.13 55.21 -36.64
N LEU A 318 3.03 55.14 -37.38
CA LEU A 318 2.88 54.20 -38.49
C LEU A 318 3.77 54.58 -39.68
N THR A 319 3.94 55.88 -39.97
CA THR A 319 4.81 56.36 -41.05
C THR A 319 6.27 55.94 -40.79
N LEU A 320 6.75 56.06 -39.56
CA LEU A 320 8.10 55.63 -39.17
C LEU A 320 8.32 54.12 -39.32
N MET A 321 7.28 53.30 -39.11
CA MET A 321 7.36 51.84 -39.23
C MET A 321 7.03 51.32 -40.64
N ARG A 322 6.50 52.17 -41.52
CA ARG A 322 5.87 51.78 -42.80
C ARG A 322 6.80 51.00 -43.71
N GLU A 323 8.02 51.48 -43.95
CA GLU A 323 8.97 50.81 -44.86
C GLU A 323 9.30 49.39 -44.38
N ALA A 324 9.57 49.23 -43.08
CA ALA A 324 9.85 47.94 -42.47
C ALA A 324 8.63 47.00 -42.50
N LEU A 325 7.42 47.54 -42.27
CA LEU A 325 6.16 46.80 -42.34
C LEU A 325 5.88 46.31 -43.76
N VAL A 326 5.95 47.19 -44.78
CA VAL A 326 5.69 46.84 -46.18
C VAL A 326 6.71 45.81 -46.68
N LYS A 327 8.00 45.99 -46.35
CA LYS A 327 9.03 45.02 -46.70
C LYS A 327 8.77 43.65 -46.07
N SER A 328 8.53 43.60 -44.76
CA SER A 328 8.28 42.35 -44.04
C SER A 328 6.97 41.67 -44.47
N LEU A 329 5.95 42.45 -44.80
CA LEU A 329 4.67 41.96 -45.32
C LEU A 329 4.82 41.35 -46.71
N LYS A 330 5.59 41.99 -47.59
CA LYS A 330 5.88 41.47 -48.93
C LYS A 330 6.63 40.14 -48.84
N GLU A 331 7.68 40.06 -48.02
CA GLU A 331 8.42 38.83 -47.79
C GLU A 331 7.53 37.71 -47.20
N TYR A 332 6.61 38.04 -46.31
CA TYR A 332 5.61 37.12 -45.76
C TYR A 332 4.68 36.54 -46.83
N THR A 333 4.16 37.39 -47.72
CA THR A 333 3.29 36.96 -48.82
C THR A 333 4.05 36.15 -49.88
N GLU A 334 5.26 36.57 -50.27
CA GLU A 334 6.09 35.89 -51.28
C GLU A 334 6.57 34.50 -50.84
N ARG A 335 6.79 34.29 -49.53
CA ARG A 335 7.12 32.97 -48.96
C ARG A 335 5.92 32.02 -48.86
N GLY A 336 4.72 32.46 -49.25
CA GLY A 336 3.50 31.65 -49.19
C GLY A 336 3.02 31.38 -47.75
N LEU A 337 3.46 32.18 -46.79
CA LEU A 337 3.10 32.03 -45.36
C LEU A 337 1.77 32.72 -45.03
N SER A 338 1.26 33.53 -45.97
CA SER A 338 -0.05 34.17 -45.85
C SER A 338 -1.19 33.24 -46.19
N LYS A 339 -2.18 33.21 -45.29
CA LYS A 339 -3.43 32.48 -45.50
C LYS A 339 -4.36 33.18 -46.49
N ILE A 340 -4.26 34.51 -46.61
CA ILE A 340 -5.14 35.32 -47.46
C ILE A 340 -4.34 36.44 -48.17
N PRO A 341 -3.55 36.10 -49.22
CA PRO A 341 -2.71 37.05 -49.95
C PRO A 341 -3.42 38.33 -50.45
N PRO A 342 -4.68 38.28 -50.93
CA PRO A 342 -5.39 39.50 -51.36
C PRO A 342 -5.57 40.53 -50.24
N LEU A 343 -5.76 40.09 -48.99
CA LEU A 343 -5.91 40.99 -47.84
C LEU A 343 -4.57 41.59 -47.39
N ASP A 344 -3.43 40.96 -47.73
CA ASP A 344 -2.11 41.55 -47.52
C ASP A 344 -1.88 42.70 -48.50
N ALA A 345 -2.28 42.53 -49.77
CA ALA A 345 -2.19 43.59 -50.77
C ALA A 345 -3.04 44.81 -50.37
N MET A 346 -4.23 44.58 -49.78
CA MET A 346 -5.06 45.64 -49.21
C MET A 346 -4.37 46.37 -48.05
N LEU A 347 -3.74 45.64 -47.11
CA LEU A 347 -2.96 46.28 -46.04
C LEU A 347 -1.78 47.06 -46.61
N SER A 348 -1.06 46.51 -47.59
CA SER A 348 0.06 47.20 -48.25
C SER A 348 -0.40 48.49 -48.93
N HIS A 349 -1.60 48.48 -49.53
CA HIS A 349 -2.20 49.68 -50.13
C HIS A 349 -2.56 50.72 -49.05
N GLU A 350 -3.17 50.31 -47.94
CA GLU A 350 -3.46 51.22 -46.83
C GLU A 350 -2.17 51.83 -46.24
N LEU A 351 -1.12 51.01 -46.05
CA LEU A 351 0.20 51.51 -45.61
C LEU A 351 0.85 52.46 -46.62
N SER A 352 0.58 52.32 -47.93
CA SER A 352 1.12 53.22 -48.95
C SER A 352 0.56 54.64 -48.88
N LYS A 353 -0.60 54.84 -48.23
CA LYS A 353 -1.16 56.18 -47.96
C LYS A 353 -0.32 56.97 -46.94
N LEU A 354 0.57 56.30 -46.21
CA LEU A 354 1.55 56.93 -45.30
C LEU A 354 2.83 57.38 -46.01
N ASP A 355 2.94 57.20 -47.34
CA ASP A 355 4.09 57.67 -48.12
C ASP A 355 3.92 59.13 -48.55
N TYR A 356 4.50 60.05 -47.78
CA TYR A 356 4.47 61.47 -48.10
C TYR A 356 5.39 61.86 -49.28
N LEU A 357 6.29 60.97 -49.73
CA LEU A 357 7.23 61.24 -50.84
C LEU A 357 6.63 60.83 -52.18
N THR A 358 6.02 59.65 -52.25
CA THR A 358 5.49 59.11 -53.52
C THR A 358 3.96 59.20 -53.62
N ASN A 359 3.26 59.41 -52.51
CA ASN A 359 1.80 59.44 -52.47
C ASN A 359 1.29 60.65 -51.65
N ALA A 360 1.84 61.83 -51.96
CA ALA A 360 1.59 63.06 -51.22
C ALA A 360 0.11 63.45 -51.14
N ASP A 361 -0.66 63.20 -52.22
CA ASP A 361 -2.09 63.49 -52.26
C ASP A 361 -2.87 62.64 -51.25
N ALA A 362 -2.62 61.33 -51.21
CA ALA A 362 -3.28 60.42 -50.25
C ALA A 362 -2.83 60.69 -48.81
N TYR A 363 -1.57 61.08 -48.59
CA TYR A 363 -1.06 61.47 -47.28
C TYR A 363 -1.73 62.76 -46.78
N SER A 364 -1.90 63.76 -47.65
CA SER A 364 -2.61 65.01 -47.36
C SER A 364 -4.09 64.77 -47.07
N GLU A 365 -4.74 63.88 -47.83
CA GLU A 365 -6.12 63.46 -47.59
C GLU A 365 -6.28 62.83 -46.20
N LEU A 366 -5.35 61.97 -45.79
CA LEU A 366 -5.32 61.35 -44.46
C LEU A 366 -5.23 62.38 -43.32
N LEU A 367 -4.40 63.41 -43.50
CA LEU A 367 -4.23 64.50 -42.53
C LEU A 367 -5.49 65.38 -42.42
N SER A 368 -6.14 65.65 -43.54
CA SER A 368 -7.34 66.51 -43.62
C SER A 368 -8.66 65.81 -43.24
N GLN A 369 -8.67 64.47 -43.20
CA GLN A 369 -9.85 63.68 -42.85
C GLN A 369 -10.37 63.97 -41.43
N ASP A 370 -11.69 64.02 -41.24
CA ASP A 370 -12.28 64.17 -39.90
C ASP A 370 -12.01 62.94 -39.01
N ASN A 371 -11.92 63.17 -37.70
CA ASN A 371 -11.54 62.13 -36.73
C ASN A 371 -12.49 60.93 -36.75
N LYS A 372 -13.79 61.13 -37.06
CA LYS A 372 -14.78 60.05 -37.14
C LYS A 372 -14.52 59.17 -38.36
N LYS A 373 -14.38 59.74 -39.56
CA LYS A 373 -14.06 58.97 -40.75
C LYS A 373 -12.68 58.30 -40.68
N PHE A 374 -11.69 58.94 -40.03
CA PHE A 374 -10.39 58.30 -39.79
C PHE A 374 -10.52 57.05 -38.90
N ASN A 375 -11.31 57.15 -37.82
CA ASN A 375 -11.61 56.02 -36.93
C ASN A 375 -12.36 54.88 -37.64
N ASP A 376 -13.42 55.22 -38.36
CA ASP A 376 -14.37 54.26 -38.94
C ASP A 376 -13.80 53.56 -40.18
N ASN A 377 -12.92 54.22 -40.95
CA ASN A 377 -12.37 53.66 -42.18
C ASN A 377 -10.90 53.25 -42.00
N TYR A 378 -9.99 54.23 -41.88
CA TYR A 378 -8.55 53.96 -41.97
C TYR A 378 -8.02 53.18 -40.77
N ARG A 379 -8.30 53.65 -39.55
CA ARG A 379 -7.90 52.98 -38.31
C ARG A 379 -8.53 51.59 -38.21
N ALA A 380 -9.85 51.48 -38.45
CA ALA A 380 -10.56 50.21 -38.36
C ALA A 380 -10.00 49.16 -39.33
N ASN A 381 -9.70 49.55 -40.58
CA ASN A 381 -9.07 48.67 -41.56
C ASN A 381 -7.68 48.20 -41.11
N LEU A 382 -6.82 49.13 -40.68
CA LEU A 382 -5.49 48.77 -40.16
C LEU A 382 -5.57 47.84 -38.95
N LEU A 383 -6.46 48.14 -38.00
CA LEU A 383 -6.69 47.32 -36.81
C LEU A 383 -7.12 45.89 -37.18
N PHE A 384 -8.06 45.76 -38.12
CA PHE A 384 -8.49 44.46 -38.64
C PHE A 384 -7.31 43.69 -39.26
N HIS A 385 -6.56 44.32 -40.16
CA HIS A 385 -5.47 43.66 -40.88
C HIS A 385 -4.31 43.26 -39.96
N PHE A 386 -3.89 44.12 -39.02
CA PHE A 386 -2.86 43.77 -38.04
C PHE A 386 -3.33 42.68 -37.07
N GLY A 387 -4.59 42.71 -36.65
CA GLY A 387 -5.19 41.68 -35.81
C GLY A 387 -5.24 40.32 -36.52
N ARG A 388 -5.58 40.31 -37.82
CA ARG A 388 -5.55 39.10 -38.66
C ARG A 388 -4.14 38.56 -38.80
N ILE A 389 -3.16 39.38 -39.21
CA ILE A 389 -1.79 38.92 -39.39
C ILE A 389 -1.23 38.36 -38.09
N SER A 390 -1.46 39.02 -36.95
CA SER A 390 -1.07 38.48 -35.64
C SER A 390 -1.62 37.06 -35.40
N LYS A 391 -2.90 36.82 -35.73
CA LYS A 391 -3.51 35.48 -35.62
C LYS A 391 -2.92 34.48 -36.61
N ASP A 392 -2.63 34.89 -37.84
CA ASP A 392 -2.01 34.05 -38.86
C ASP A 392 -0.62 33.59 -38.41
N ILE A 393 0.19 34.48 -37.83
CA ILE A 393 1.52 34.17 -37.29
C ILE A 393 1.43 33.13 -36.16
N VAL A 394 0.49 33.31 -35.22
CA VAL A 394 0.25 32.34 -34.13
C VAL A 394 -0.15 30.98 -34.69
N SER A 395 -1.02 30.94 -35.70
CA SER A 395 -1.40 29.68 -36.34
C SER A 395 -0.24 29.01 -37.06
N ASN A 396 0.57 29.76 -37.80
CA ASN A 396 1.74 29.23 -38.50
C ASN A 396 2.76 28.64 -37.51
N LYS A 397 2.93 29.27 -36.34
CA LYS A 397 3.76 28.72 -35.25
C LYS A 397 3.21 27.38 -34.75
N ALA A 398 1.90 27.26 -34.56
CA ALA A 398 1.26 26.02 -34.13
C ALA A 398 1.39 24.91 -35.19
N ASP A 399 1.21 25.25 -36.47
CA ASP A 399 1.34 24.31 -37.59
C ASP A 399 2.78 23.79 -37.72
N LEU A 400 3.78 24.66 -37.54
CA LEU A 400 5.20 24.28 -37.51
C LEU A 400 5.54 23.38 -36.32
N THR A 401 5.03 23.69 -35.12
CA THR A 401 5.17 22.82 -33.94
C THR A 401 4.54 21.45 -34.18
N LYS A 402 3.35 21.41 -34.80
CA LYS A 402 2.68 20.14 -35.15
C LYS A 402 3.52 19.34 -36.13
N LYS A 403 4.02 19.99 -37.19
CA LYS A 403 4.91 19.38 -38.18
C LYS A 403 6.17 18.80 -37.54
N PHE A 404 6.83 19.56 -36.67
CA PHE A 404 7.99 19.07 -35.91
C PHE A 404 7.65 17.81 -35.10
N ASN A 405 6.51 17.80 -34.41
CA ASN A 405 6.08 16.65 -33.61
C ASN A 405 5.71 15.42 -34.45
N GLU A 406 5.21 15.60 -35.67
CA GLU A 406 4.73 14.52 -36.54
C GLU A 406 5.80 13.95 -37.50
N GLU A 407 6.79 14.77 -37.88
CA GLU A 407 7.84 14.42 -38.86
C GLU A 407 9.19 14.14 -38.21
N THR A 408 9.46 14.62 -36.99
CA THR A 408 10.71 14.34 -36.28
C THR A 408 10.60 13.03 -35.52
N GLU A 409 11.53 12.13 -35.78
CA GLU A 409 11.64 10.85 -35.08
C GLU A 409 12.88 10.81 -34.19
N ILE A 410 12.71 10.29 -32.98
CA ILE A 410 13.79 9.96 -32.04
C ILE A 410 13.63 8.48 -31.71
N ASP A 411 14.68 7.70 -31.93
CA ASP A 411 14.68 6.23 -31.77
C ASP A 411 13.54 5.53 -32.56
N GLY A 412 13.18 6.07 -33.74
CA GLY A 412 12.11 5.53 -34.58
C GLY A 412 10.70 5.81 -34.09
N LEU A 413 10.53 6.69 -33.10
CA LEU A 413 9.23 7.14 -32.58
C LEU A 413 9.04 8.64 -32.84
N LYS A 414 7.81 9.03 -33.16
CA LYS A 414 7.42 10.44 -33.24
C LYS A 414 7.56 11.11 -31.86
N ILE A 415 7.82 12.41 -31.82
CA ILE A 415 8.07 13.14 -30.55
C ILE A 415 7.02 12.87 -29.46
N PRO A 416 5.69 12.90 -29.72
CA PRO A 416 4.69 12.62 -28.68
C PRO A 416 4.75 11.19 -28.16
N GLU A 417 5.02 10.23 -29.05
CA GLU A 417 5.14 8.81 -28.71
C GLU A 417 6.42 8.54 -27.94
N PHE A 418 7.53 9.15 -28.36
CA PHE A 418 8.80 9.12 -27.65
C PHE A 418 8.66 9.68 -26.23
N LYS A 419 8.05 10.87 -26.05
CA LYS A 419 7.80 11.47 -24.72
C LYS A 419 7.00 10.51 -23.84
N LYS A 420 5.94 9.90 -24.37
CA LYS A 420 5.12 8.92 -23.64
C LYS A 420 5.89 7.63 -23.31
N ALA A 421 6.71 7.13 -24.22
CA ALA A 421 7.56 5.96 -24.00
C ALA A 421 8.64 6.23 -22.93
N LEU A 422 9.27 7.40 -22.99
CA LEU A 422 10.23 7.89 -22.00
C LEU A 422 9.58 8.00 -20.62
N ASP A 423 8.41 8.62 -20.52
CA ASP A 423 7.65 8.71 -19.26
C ASP A 423 7.36 7.34 -18.67
N LYS A 424 6.88 6.41 -19.50
CA LYS A 424 6.58 5.03 -19.07
C LYS A 424 7.83 4.30 -18.60
N LYS A 425 8.95 4.41 -19.33
CA LYS A 425 10.22 3.78 -19.00
C LYS A 425 10.80 4.32 -17.69
N VAL A 426 10.82 5.65 -17.53
CA VAL A 426 11.30 6.32 -16.31
C VAL A 426 10.41 5.95 -15.12
N ALA A 427 9.08 5.99 -15.27
CA ALA A 427 8.16 5.63 -14.20
C ALA A 427 8.35 4.17 -13.74
N ALA A 428 8.51 3.23 -14.69
CA ALA A 428 8.77 1.83 -14.37
C ALA A 428 10.11 1.64 -13.63
N LEU A 429 11.17 2.30 -14.10
CA LEU A 429 12.49 2.22 -13.48
C LEU A 429 12.51 2.85 -12.09
N VAL A 430 11.99 4.07 -11.93
CA VAL A 430 11.90 4.75 -10.62
C VAL A 430 11.06 3.95 -9.64
N LYS A 431 9.99 3.30 -10.10
CA LYS A 431 9.20 2.40 -9.25
C LYS A 431 10.02 1.19 -8.78
N SER A 432 10.70 0.50 -9.69
CA SER A 432 11.54 -0.66 -9.35
C SER A 432 12.68 -0.30 -8.40
N LEU A 433 13.39 0.81 -8.67
CA LEU A 433 14.46 1.33 -7.81
C LEU A 433 13.91 1.76 -6.44
N GLY A 434 12.76 2.44 -6.43
CA GLY A 434 12.09 2.89 -5.20
C GLY A 434 11.63 1.73 -4.32
N GLU A 435 11.10 0.65 -4.90
CA GLU A 435 10.74 -0.57 -4.17
C GLU A 435 11.97 -1.26 -3.56
N THR A 436 13.07 -1.32 -4.32
CA THR A 436 14.34 -1.88 -3.85
C THR A 436 14.96 -1.04 -2.73
N LEU A 437 14.97 0.28 -2.89
CA LEU A 437 15.43 1.24 -1.90
C LEU A 437 14.64 1.12 -0.59
N LYS A 438 13.30 0.98 -0.67
CA LYS A 438 12.45 0.76 0.51
C LYS A 438 12.87 -0.50 1.28
N LYS A 439 13.05 -1.62 0.59
CA LYS A 439 13.49 -2.89 1.22
C LYS A 439 14.87 -2.78 1.85
N LEU A 440 15.82 -2.12 1.17
CA LEU A 440 17.17 -1.92 1.71
C LEU A 440 17.18 -0.98 2.91
N LYS A 441 16.36 0.08 2.92
CA LYS A 441 16.21 0.94 4.11
C LYS A 441 15.68 0.16 5.31
N THR A 442 14.77 -0.81 5.11
CA THR A 442 14.33 -1.69 6.21
C THR A 442 15.49 -2.50 6.78
N VAL A 443 16.37 -3.02 5.92
CA VAL A 443 17.59 -3.75 6.33
C VAL A 443 18.60 -2.82 6.99
N GLU A 444 18.81 -1.62 6.45
CA GLU A 444 19.68 -0.58 7.02
C GLU A 444 19.26 -0.25 8.45
N LEU A 445 17.97 0.01 8.67
CA LEU A 445 17.42 0.33 10.00
C LEU A 445 17.55 -0.84 10.98
N ARG A 446 17.36 -2.08 10.51
CA ARG A 446 17.60 -3.27 11.33
C ARG A 446 19.07 -3.35 11.74
N LEU A 447 19.98 -3.32 10.77
CA LEU A 447 21.41 -3.41 11.01
C LEU A 447 21.93 -2.27 11.89
N ALA A 448 21.47 -1.04 11.66
CA ALA A 448 21.77 0.11 12.50
C ALA A 448 21.49 -0.18 13.97
N ARG A 449 20.32 -0.73 14.29
CA ARG A 449 19.95 -1.09 15.68
C ARG A 449 20.89 -2.13 16.28
N ILE A 450 21.18 -3.19 15.54
CA ILE A 450 22.08 -4.26 15.98
C ILE A 450 23.48 -3.69 16.26
N THR A 451 23.97 -2.80 15.40
CA THR A 451 25.33 -2.25 15.47
C THR A 451 25.50 -1.02 16.36
N ASN A 452 24.41 -0.38 16.80
CA ASN A 452 24.45 0.86 17.59
C ASN A 452 24.70 0.60 19.09
N ASP A 453 25.16 -0.60 19.44
CA ASP A 453 25.37 -1.03 20.81
C ASP A 453 26.51 -0.22 21.46
N ARG A 454 26.15 0.78 22.26
CA ARG A 454 27.09 1.62 23.02
C ARG A 454 27.50 0.87 24.27
N GLN A 455 28.49 -0.02 24.13
CA GLN A 455 29.07 -0.73 25.27
C GLN A 455 29.52 0.26 26.36
N TYR A 456 28.97 0.11 27.57
CA TYR A 456 29.37 0.83 28.79
C TYR A 456 29.27 2.37 28.74
N SER A 457 28.17 2.89 28.20
CA SER A 457 27.84 4.32 28.25
C SER A 457 27.31 4.74 29.63
N ALA A 458 27.78 5.86 30.17
CA ALA A 458 27.29 6.45 31.43
C ALA A 458 26.04 7.33 31.25
N THR A 459 25.57 7.52 30.02
CA THR A 459 24.31 8.23 29.75
C THR A 459 23.16 7.25 29.78
N ASP A 460 22.28 7.39 30.77
CA ASP A 460 20.93 6.82 30.78
C ASP A 460 20.17 7.40 29.58
N ASP A 461 19.91 6.58 28.57
CA ASP A 461 19.31 7.00 27.30
C ASP A 461 17.77 6.99 27.33
N GLY A 462 17.17 6.73 28.50
CA GLY A 462 15.73 6.73 28.68
C GLY A 462 15.03 5.55 28.00
N GLU A 463 15.77 4.52 27.57
CA GLU A 463 15.19 3.22 27.27
C GLU A 463 14.73 2.61 28.60
N GLU A 464 13.41 2.43 28.80
CA GLU A 464 12.96 1.43 29.76
C GLU A 464 13.68 0.12 29.41
N ASN A 465 14.60 -0.22 30.31
CA ASN A 465 15.61 -1.27 30.26
C ASN A 465 15.24 -2.38 29.26
N ILE A 466 16.06 -2.65 28.25
CA ILE A 466 15.98 -3.87 27.42
C ILE A 466 15.72 -5.13 28.27
N VAL A 467 16.23 -5.12 29.50
CA VAL A 467 15.96 -6.08 30.56
C VAL A 467 14.46 -6.23 30.88
N SER A 468 13.68 -5.15 31.02
CA SER A 468 12.23 -5.17 31.25
C SER A 468 11.49 -5.79 30.07
N ILE A 469 11.82 -5.39 28.84
CA ILE A 469 11.22 -5.96 27.63
C ILE A 469 11.49 -7.46 27.54
N LEU A 470 12.74 -7.89 27.80
CA LEU A 470 13.11 -9.30 27.83
C LEU A 470 12.46 -10.04 28.99
N SER A 471 12.31 -9.41 30.16
CA SER A 471 11.62 -9.98 31.32
C SER A 471 10.14 -10.23 31.02
N ASP A 472 9.41 -9.21 30.55
CA ASP A 472 8.00 -9.31 30.22
C ASP A 472 7.78 -10.33 29.09
N TYR A 473 8.65 -10.33 28.08
CA TYR A 473 8.65 -11.33 27.02
C TYR A 473 8.78 -12.75 27.58
N ASN A 474 9.73 -12.98 28.48
CA ASN A 474 9.97 -14.30 29.09
C ASN A 474 8.79 -14.73 29.96
N GLU A 475 8.18 -13.82 30.71
CA GLU A 475 7.03 -14.10 31.56
C GLU A 475 5.79 -14.47 30.75
N ILE A 476 5.48 -13.71 29.68
CA ILE A 476 4.38 -14.04 28.77
C ILE A 476 4.66 -15.37 28.07
N ALA A 477 5.89 -15.59 27.59
CA ALA A 477 6.29 -16.85 27.00
C ALA A 477 6.12 -18.02 27.98
N ALA A 478 6.45 -17.84 29.26
CA ALA A 478 6.26 -18.85 30.30
C ALA A 478 4.78 -19.17 30.56
N GLN A 479 3.91 -18.18 30.46
CA GLN A 479 2.47 -18.34 30.60
C GLN A 479 1.85 -19.05 29.38
N VAL A 480 2.14 -18.56 28.16
CA VAL A 480 1.58 -19.10 26.90
C VAL A 480 2.12 -20.48 26.59
N TYR A 481 3.43 -20.70 26.73
CA TYR A 481 4.10 -21.96 26.39
C TYR A 481 4.36 -22.87 27.60
N GLY A 482 3.84 -22.50 28.77
CA GLY A 482 3.86 -23.30 29.99
C GLY A 482 2.46 -23.63 30.46
N GLU A 483 2.06 -23.01 31.58
CA GLU A 483 0.86 -23.40 32.32
C GLU A 483 -0.43 -23.28 31.50
N TRP A 484 -0.66 -22.13 30.84
CA TRP A 484 -1.91 -21.90 30.12
C TRP A 484 -1.99 -22.68 28.81
N GLY A 485 -0.89 -22.76 28.06
CA GLY A 485 -0.80 -23.60 26.87
C GLY A 485 -1.06 -25.08 27.15
N GLU A 486 -0.48 -25.62 28.22
CA GLU A 486 -0.72 -27.02 28.62
C GLU A 486 -2.17 -27.23 29.07
N LYS A 487 -2.71 -26.35 29.91
CA LYS A 487 -4.11 -26.42 30.36
C LYS A 487 -5.10 -26.33 29.19
N PHE A 488 -4.83 -25.44 28.22
CA PHE A 488 -5.63 -25.28 27.01
C PHE A 488 -5.60 -26.55 26.15
N LEU A 489 -4.41 -27.12 25.94
CA LEU A 489 -4.26 -28.38 25.19
C LEU A 489 -4.91 -29.56 25.89
N ARG A 490 -4.78 -29.64 27.22
CA ARG A 490 -5.45 -30.68 28.01
C ARG A 490 -6.96 -30.56 27.87
N TYR A 491 -7.52 -29.37 28.06
CA TYR A 491 -8.95 -29.14 27.93
C TYR A 491 -9.47 -29.50 26.54
N THR A 492 -8.84 -28.98 25.48
CA THR A 492 -9.26 -29.22 24.09
C THR A 492 -9.17 -30.71 23.74
N THR A 493 -8.10 -31.39 24.17
CA THR A 493 -7.89 -32.83 23.94
C THR A 493 -8.93 -33.67 24.69
N GLU A 494 -9.12 -33.45 25.99
CA GLU A 494 -10.02 -34.23 26.83
C GLU A 494 -11.50 -34.00 26.47
N SER A 495 -11.87 -32.73 26.24
CA SER A 495 -13.23 -32.36 25.85
C SER A 495 -13.56 -32.86 24.45
N SER A 496 -12.64 -32.74 23.48
CA SER A 496 -12.82 -33.30 22.15
C SER A 496 -13.03 -34.81 22.20
N PHE A 497 -12.18 -35.52 22.94
CA PHE A 497 -12.32 -36.96 23.15
C PHE A 497 -13.67 -37.33 23.77
N LYS A 498 -14.08 -36.62 24.83
CA LYS A 498 -15.36 -36.88 25.53
C LYS A 498 -16.55 -36.69 24.59
N GLN A 499 -16.54 -35.67 23.75
CA GLN A 499 -17.62 -35.44 22.78
C GLN A 499 -17.61 -36.49 21.66
N ASN A 500 -16.43 -36.83 21.13
CA ASN A 500 -16.32 -37.85 20.09
C ASN A 500 -16.71 -39.25 20.60
N LYS A 501 -16.34 -39.61 21.83
CA LYS A 501 -16.74 -40.86 22.47
C LYS A 501 -18.26 -40.95 22.64
N LYS A 502 -18.89 -39.88 23.15
CA LYS A 502 -20.35 -39.80 23.28
C LYS A 502 -21.06 -39.95 21.94
N PHE A 503 -20.50 -39.36 20.90
CA PHE A 503 -20.99 -39.50 19.53
C PHE A 503 -20.90 -40.95 19.07
N GLU A 504 -19.72 -41.56 19.20
CA GLU A 504 -19.46 -42.92 18.73
C GLU A 504 -20.32 -43.96 19.46
N GLU A 505 -20.44 -43.88 20.79
CA GLU A 505 -21.24 -44.82 21.60
C GLU A 505 -22.72 -44.79 21.27
N LYS A 506 -23.24 -43.62 20.88
CA LYS A 506 -24.67 -43.44 20.59
C LYS A 506 -25.00 -43.59 19.11
N PHE A 507 -24.02 -43.46 18.22
CA PHE A 507 -24.21 -43.59 16.78
C PHE A 507 -24.78 -44.95 16.39
N ASP A 508 -24.31 -46.04 17.00
CA ASP A 508 -24.77 -47.39 16.61
C ASP A 508 -26.26 -47.60 16.96
N THR A 509 -26.75 -46.98 18.03
CA THR A 509 -28.19 -46.95 18.34
C THR A 509 -28.96 -46.05 17.38
N PHE A 510 -28.44 -44.86 17.06
CA PHE A 510 -29.02 -43.99 16.04
C PHE A 510 -29.14 -44.70 14.69
N ALA A 511 -28.07 -45.36 14.26
CA ALA A 511 -27.98 -46.05 12.98
C ALA A 511 -28.98 -47.20 12.88
N ARG A 512 -29.15 -47.98 13.95
CA ARG A 512 -30.17 -49.05 14.00
C ARG A 512 -31.60 -48.54 13.91
N ASN A 513 -31.87 -47.34 14.43
CA ASN A 513 -33.21 -46.77 14.48
C ASN A 513 -33.59 -46.03 13.19
N HIS A 514 -32.62 -45.38 12.53
CA HIS A 514 -32.89 -44.37 11.50
C HIS A 514 -32.17 -44.60 10.17
N LEU A 515 -31.22 -45.54 10.09
CA LEU A 515 -30.47 -45.86 8.87
C LEU A 515 -30.83 -47.26 8.36
N ALA A 516 -30.82 -47.44 7.04
CA ALA A 516 -30.92 -48.75 6.40
C ALA A 516 -29.54 -49.39 6.26
N VAL A 517 -29.49 -50.72 6.21
CA VAL A 517 -28.26 -51.47 5.91
C VAL A 517 -28.42 -52.13 4.55
N GLU A 518 -27.61 -51.68 3.59
CA GLU A 518 -27.53 -52.25 2.24
C GLU A 518 -26.08 -52.67 1.98
N ASP A 519 -25.86 -53.91 1.53
CA ASP A 519 -24.53 -54.49 1.29
C ASP A 519 -23.55 -54.32 2.47
N GLY A 520 -24.07 -54.43 3.69
CA GLY A 520 -23.29 -54.28 4.92
C GLY A 520 -22.84 -52.84 5.24
N LYS A 521 -23.38 -51.83 4.54
CA LYS A 521 -23.11 -50.41 4.77
C LYS A 521 -24.38 -49.68 5.20
N PHE A 522 -24.23 -48.74 6.13
CA PHE A 522 -25.31 -47.84 6.50
C PHE A 522 -25.60 -46.86 5.36
N GLN A 523 -26.87 -46.69 5.04
CA GLN A 523 -27.38 -45.72 4.08
C GLN A 523 -28.57 -44.95 4.65
N VAL A 524 -28.75 -43.72 4.19
CA VAL A 524 -29.91 -42.89 4.54
C VAL A 524 -31.11 -43.33 3.69
N PRO A 525 -32.21 -43.79 4.29
CA PRO A 525 -33.44 -44.12 3.55
C PRO A 525 -33.96 -42.96 2.69
N ASN A 526 -34.82 -43.25 1.72
CA ASN A 526 -35.51 -42.19 0.99
C ASN A 526 -36.60 -41.58 1.88
N ALA A 527 -36.74 -40.25 1.85
CA ALA A 527 -37.73 -39.55 2.66
C ALA A 527 -39.17 -39.99 2.34
N ASN A 528 -39.44 -40.30 1.06
CA ASN A 528 -40.76 -40.72 0.57
C ASN A 528 -41.19 -42.11 1.09
N ASP A 529 -40.23 -42.91 1.58
CA ASP A 529 -40.48 -44.28 2.06
C ASP A 529 -40.76 -44.31 3.58
N LEU A 530 -40.74 -43.14 4.24
CA LEU A 530 -40.90 -42.99 5.69
C LEU A 530 -42.17 -42.19 6.02
N SER A 531 -42.78 -42.53 7.16
CA SER A 531 -43.86 -41.70 7.70
C SER A 531 -43.32 -40.38 8.23
N GLU A 532 -44.15 -39.34 8.21
CA GLU A 532 -43.84 -38.01 8.75
C GLU A 532 -43.29 -38.07 10.19
N LEU A 533 -43.90 -38.87 11.05
CA LEU A 533 -43.44 -39.09 12.43
C LEU A 533 -42.01 -39.67 12.50
N LYS A 534 -41.66 -40.60 11.59
CA LYS A 534 -40.31 -41.17 11.53
C LYS A 534 -39.29 -40.16 11.04
N LEU A 535 -39.67 -39.28 10.10
CA LEU A 535 -38.82 -38.18 9.64
C LEU A 535 -38.54 -37.19 10.78
N ILE A 536 -39.57 -36.79 11.53
CA ILE A 536 -39.44 -35.90 12.69
C ILE A 536 -38.49 -36.50 13.73
N TYR A 537 -38.66 -37.76 14.12
CA TYR A 537 -37.78 -38.41 15.10
C TYR A 537 -36.35 -38.56 14.62
N ALA A 538 -36.13 -38.93 13.35
CA ALA A 538 -34.80 -39.00 12.77
C ALA A 538 -34.09 -37.63 12.81
N CYS A 539 -34.81 -36.56 12.51
CA CYS A 539 -34.31 -35.19 12.57
C CYS A 539 -34.01 -34.72 14.01
N GLN A 540 -34.94 -34.96 14.94
CA GLN A 540 -34.77 -34.61 16.36
C GLN A 540 -33.56 -35.30 16.99
N ASP A 541 -33.33 -36.57 16.66
CA ASP A 541 -32.19 -37.34 17.16
C ASP A 541 -30.88 -36.95 16.49
N ALA A 542 -30.88 -36.71 15.17
CA ALA A 542 -29.66 -36.42 14.40
C ALA A 542 -28.98 -35.11 14.80
N GLU A 543 -29.77 -34.08 15.13
CA GLU A 543 -29.29 -32.74 15.42
C GLU A 543 -28.32 -32.66 16.63
N PRO A 544 -28.67 -33.17 17.83
CA PRO A 544 -27.74 -33.24 18.96
C PRO A 544 -26.45 -34.02 18.65
N PHE A 545 -26.54 -35.11 17.87
CA PHE A 545 -25.36 -35.90 17.49
C PHE A 545 -24.42 -35.14 16.58
N ARG A 546 -24.96 -34.45 15.57
CA ARG A 546 -24.18 -33.56 14.71
C ARG A 546 -23.48 -32.48 15.51
N ARG A 547 -24.18 -31.83 16.45
CA ARG A 547 -23.59 -30.80 17.33
C ARG A 547 -22.46 -31.37 18.18
N ALA A 548 -22.64 -32.56 18.77
CA ALA A 548 -21.62 -33.21 19.59
C ALA A 548 -20.35 -33.54 18.78
N TRP A 549 -20.47 -34.17 17.60
CA TRP A 549 -19.32 -34.47 16.75
C TRP A 549 -18.63 -33.20 16.27
N LYS A 550 -19.40 -32.20 15.81
CA LYS A 550 -18.85 -30.93 15.32
C LYS A 550 -18.09 -30.19 16.42
N LEU A 551 -18.61 -30.17 17.65
CA LEU A 551 -17.92 -29.61 18.82
C LEU A 551 -16.62 -30.38 19.12
N GLY A 552 -16.65 -31.72 19.08
CA GLY A 552 -15.46 -32.54 19.25
C GLY A 552 -14.38 -32.22 18.21
N ASN A 553 -14.76 -32.15 16.93
CA ASN A 553 -13.88 -31.78 15.84
C ASN A 553 -13.31 -30.35 16.00
N ALA A 554 -14.16 -29.38 16.30
CA ALA A 554 -13.74 -27.99 16.50
C ALA A 554 -12.75 -27.84 17.67
N LEU A 555 -12.97 -28.54 18.79
CA LEU A 555 -12.04 -28.53 19.91
C LEU A 555 -10.68 -29.14 19.55
N SER A 556 -10.66 -30.26 18.81
CA SER A 556 -9.39 -30.83 18.34
C SER A 556 -8.66 -29.90 17.35
N GLN A 557 -9.42 -29.18 16.52
CA GLN A 557 -8.87 -28.20 15.58
C GLN A 557 -8.25 -27.03 16.34
N ASN A 558 -8.93 -26.46 17.33
CA ASN A 558 -8.38 -25.36 18.16
C ASN A 558 -7.07 -25.75 18.86
N GLY A 559 -6.98 -26.97 19.37
CA GLY A 559 -5.74 -27.49 19.95
C GLY A 559 -4.62 -27.63 18.90
N TYR A 560 -4.96 -28.09 17.70
CA TYR A 560 -4.00 -28.22 16.60
C TYR A 560 -3.52 -26.85 16.12
N ASP A 561 -4.42 -25.88 16.04
CA ASP A 561 -4.15 -24.51 15.63
C ASP A 561 -3.16 -23.82 16.57
N PHE A 562 -3.32 -23.96 17.89
CA PHE A 562 -2.35 -23.46 18.88
C PHE A 562 -0.93 -24.05 18.65
N LEU A 563 -0.85 -25.35 18.41
CA LEU A 563 0.43 -26.05 18.16
C LEU A 563 1.05 -25.67 16.81
N ALA A 564 0.22 -25.51 15.79
CA ALA A 564 0.65 -25.12 14.45
C ALA A 564 1.13 -23.67 14.42
N THR A 565 0.47 -22.78 15.18
CA THR A 565 0.87 -21.38 15.31
C THR A 565 2.27 -21.24 15.88
N ASN A 566 2.60 -22.03 16.90
CA ASN A 566 3.86 -21.95 17.64
C ASN A 566 4.84 -23.07 17.27
N LYS A 567 4.73 -23.64 16.06
CA LYS A 567 5.50 -24.81 15.63
C LYS A 567 7.01 -24.61 15.67
N ASP A 568 7.47 -23.37 15.53
CA ASP A 568 8.87 -22.99 15.53
C ASP A 568 9.53 -23.11 16.92
N LEU A 569 8.73 -23.22 17.98
CA LEU A 569 9.22 -23.43 19.34
C LEU A 569 9.20 -24.91 19.74
N PHE A 570 8.32 -25.71 19.13
CA PHE A 570 8.06 -27.09 19.56
C PHE A 570 8.69 -28.18 18.68
N HIS A 571 9.40 -27.80 17.61
CA HIS A 571 9.90 -28.75 16.62
C HIS A 571 11.18 -29.52 17.02
N SER A 572 11.88 -29.12 18.08
CA SER A 572 13.15 -29.73 18.49
C SER A 572 12.96 -30.90 19.47
N ASP A 573 13.87 -31.88 19.41
CA ASP A 573 13.95 -33.01 20.35
C ASP A 573 14.74 -32.68 21.62
N THR A 574 15.48 -31.57 21.62
CA THR A 574 16.29 -31.11 22.74
C THR A 574 15.48 -30.16 23.61
N SER A 575 15.04 -30.61 24.78
CA SER A 575 14.39 -29.76 25.80
C SER A 575 15.32 -28.69 26.39
N GLU A 576 16.64 -28.78 26.13
CA GLU A 576 17.66 -28.11 26.96
C GLU A 576 18.31 -26.84 26.40
N SER A 577 18.36 -26.62 25.08
CA SER A 577 19.25 -25.57 24.53
C SER A 577 18.61 -24.22 24.24
N LEU A 578 17.30 -24.15 24.01
CA LEU A 578 16.63 -22.91 23.54
C LEU A 578 15.94 -22.13 24.67
N MET A 579 15.66 -22.78 25.81
CA MET A 579 14.81 -22.22 26.87
C MET A 579 15.49 -22.23 28.25
N SER A 580 16.80 -22.45 28.35
CA SER A 580 17.53 -22.42 29.63
C SER A 580 17.46 -21.06 30.35
N GLY A 581 17.06 -20.00 29.64
CA GLY A 581 16.81 -18.66 30.19
C GLY A 581 15.35 -18.36 30.57
N ILE A 582 14.38 -19.23 30.24
CA ILE A 582 12.96 -19.03 30.56
C ILE A 582 12.60 -20.04 31.66
N HIS A 583 12.15 -19.57 32.83
CA HIS A 583 11.75 -20.38 33.99
C HIS A 583 10.45 -21.18 33.75
N LEU A 584 10.36 -21.91 32.63
CA LEU A 584 9.29 -22.85 32.36
C LEU A 584 9.37 -24.03 33.34
N ARG A 585 8.23 -24.45 33.87
CA ARG A 585 8.12 -25.79 34.46
C ARG A 585 8.46 -26.79 33.36
N ARG A 586 9.66 -27.36 33.39
CA ARG A 586 10.20 -28.30 32.38
C ARG A 586 9.16 -29.34 31.92
N SER A 587 8.31 -29.80 32.84
CA SER A 587 7.24 -30.77 32.58
C SER A 587 6.06 -30.28 31.71
N ASP A 588 5.74 -28.98 31.70
CA ASP A 588 4.61 -28.43 30.92
C ASP A 588 5.01 -28.27 29.45
N PHE A 589 6.16 -27.67 29.19
CA PHE A 589 6.68 -27.50 27.84
C PHE A 589 6.93 -28.85 27.14
N GLU A 590 7.54 -29.82 27.83
CA GLU A 590 7.72 -31.20 27.31
C GLU A 590 6.38 -31.85 26.96
N ARG A 591 5.32 -31.61 27.75
CA ARG A 591 3.97 -32.08 27.44
C ARG A 591 3.44 -31.44 26.16
N ILE A 592 3.58 -30.12 26.01
CA ILE A 592 3.17 -29.40 24.81
C ILE A 592 3.93 -29.92 23.57
N GLN A 593 5.23 -30.17 23.68
CA GLN A 593 6.02 -30.80 22.61
C GLN A 593 5.52 -32.21 22.25
N HIS A 594 5.09 -33.01 23.24
CA HIS A 594 4.48 -34.30 22.97
C HIS A 594 3.12 -34.17 22.26
N HIS A 595 2.30 -33.19 22.63
CA HIS A 595 1.08 -32.85 21.90
C HIS A 595 1.39 -32.42 20.45
N TYR A 596 2.42 -31.58 20.24
CA TYR A 596 2.88 -31.17 18.91
C TYR A 596 3.26 -32.35 18.03
N LYS A 597 4.19 -33.19 18.50
CA LYS A 597 4.66 -34.38 17.75
C LYS A 597 3.52 -35.34 17.44
N SER A 598 2.69 -35.63 18.44
CA SER A 598 1.49 -36.45 18.27
C SER A 598 0.57 -35.89 17.18
N ALA A 599 0.26 -34.59 17.23
CA ALA A 599 -0.59 -33.93 16.24
C ALA A 599 0.00 -33.95 14.83
N MET A 600 1.31 -33.73 14.69
CA MET A 600 2.01 -33.78 13.40
C MET A 600 2.03 -35.19 12.80
N PHE A 601 2.24 -36.24 13.62
CA PHE A 601 2.17 -37.62 13.15
C PHE A 601 0.74 -38.04 12.80
N ALA A 602 -0.25 -37.63 13.60
CA ALA A 602 -1.66 -37.86 13.29
C ALA A 602 -2.05 -37.22 11.95
N LYS A 603 -1.65 -35.97 11.71
CA LYS A 603 -1.86 -35.29 10.43
C LYS A 603 -1.22 -36.04 9.27
N LYS A 604 0.01 -36.54 9.42
CA LYS A 604 0.67 -37.36 8.39
C LYS A 604 -0.16 -38.60 8.04
N LEU A 605 -0.66 -39.32 9.05
CA LEU A 605 -1.51 -40.50 8.82
C LEU A 605 -2.85 -40.16 8.17
N ILE A 606 -3.50 -39.06 8.58
CA ILE A 606 -4.75 -38.58 7.95
C ILE A 606 -4.52 -38.25 6.47
N LEU A 607 -3.35 -37.74 6.10
CA LEU A 607 -2.94 -37.45 4.73
C LEU A 607 -2.39 -38.66 3.96
N GLY A 608 -2.42 -39.87 4.55
CA GLY A 608 -1.93 -41.10 3.91
C GLY A 608 -0.40 -41.27 3.91
N ALA A 609 0.35 -40.44 4.63
CA ALA A 609 1.80 -40.58 4.76
C ALA A 609 2.20 -41.60 5.83
N GLN A 610 3.35 -42.26 5.64
CA GLN A 610 3.87 -43.23 6.61
C GLN A 610 4.50 -42.55 7.84
N VAL A 611 4.34 -43.20 8.99
CA VAL A 611 4.96 -42.84 10.28
C VAL A 611 5.59 -44.11 10.85
N SER A 612 6.82 -44.00 11.37
CA SER A 612 7.53 -45.14 11.96
C SER A 612 6.76 -45.74 13.14
N GLN A 613 6.93 -47.05 13.35
CA GLN A 613 6.23 -47.78 14.39
C GLN A 613 6.58 -47.26 15.79
N GLU A 614 7.84 -46.92 16.03
CA GLU A 614 8.31 -46.31 17.28
C GLU A 614 7.56 -45.00 17.59
N HIS A 615 7.41 -44.11 16.62
CA HIS A 615 6.69 -42.85 16.80
C HIS A 615 5.19 -43.05 17.04
N LYS A 616 4.59 -44.07 16.39
CA LYS A 616 3.20 -44.45 16.66
C LYS A 616 3.03 -44.91 18.10
N GLU A 617 3.87 -45.83 18.56
CA GLU A 617 3.82 -46.37 19.93
C GLU A 617 4.10 -45.32 21.00
N LYS A 618 4.97 -44.34 20.69
CA LYS A 618 5.34 -43.27 21.61
C LYS A 618 4.30 -42.15 21.70
N TYR A 619 3.70 -41.74 20.57
CA TYR A 619 2.89 -40.51 20.50
C TYR A 619 1.41 -40.73 20.13
N LEU A 620 1.05 -41.91 19.62
CA LEU A 620 -0.30 -42.21 19.10
C LEU A 620 -0.96 -43.41 19.80
N VAL A 621 -0.32 -44.02 20.81
CA VAL A 621 -0.85 -45.16 21.57
C VAL A 621 -0.98 -44.80 23.05
N LYS A 622 -2.01 -45.35 23.71
CA LYS A 622 -2.30 -45.14 25.13
C LYS A 622 -1.27 -45.89 25.99
N ARG A 623 -0.37 -45.18 26.68
CA ARG A 623 0.47 -45.78 27.74
C ARG A 623 -0.27 -45.74 29.08
N GLY A 624 -0.05 -46.76 29.91
CA GLY A 624 -0.81 -47.05 31.13
C GLY A 624 -1.10 -45.81 31.99
N GLY A 625 -2.38 -45.60 32.30
CA GLY A 625 -2.82 -44.68 33.34
C GLY A 625 -3.06 -43.22 32.92
N HIS A 626 -2.12 -42.51 32.29
CA HIS A 626 -2.22 -41.04 32.22
C HIS A 626 -1.79 -40.38 30.90
N LYS A 627 -2.72 -39.53 30.41
CA LYS A 627 -2.65 -38.49 29.35
C LYS A 627 -2.80 -38.99 27.90
N ARG A 628 -3.91 -38.58 27.27
CA ARG A 628 -4.14 -38.68 25.83
C ARG A 628 -3.47 -37.47 25.16
N TYR A 629 -2.68 -37.70 24.13
CA TYR A 629 -2.15 -36.61 23.32
C TYR A 629 -3.14 -36.21 22.21
N LEU A 630 -3.03 -34.98 21.74
CA LEU A 630 -3.97 -34.40 20.79
C LEU A 630 -4.07 -35.23 19.50
N GLY A 631 -2.95 -35.73 18.98
CA GLY A 631 -2.92 -36.52 17.75
C GLY A 631 -3.77 -37.78 17.80
N MET A 632 -3.85 -38.44 18.97
CA MET A 632 -4.76 -39.59 19.15
C MET A 632 -6.22 -39.17 18.94
N VAL A 633 -6.61 -38.04 19.53
CA VAL A 633 -7.98 -37.53 19.43
C VAL A 633 -8.29 -37.05 18.02
N MET A 634 -7.32 -36.47 17.31
CA MET A 634 -7.46 -36.14 15.89
C MET A 634 -7.73 -37.38 15.04
N LEU A 635 -7.04 -38.51 15.30
CA LEU A 635 -7.30 -39.77 14.61
C LEU A 635 -8.69 -40.33 14.95
N ASP A 636 -9.08 -40.28 16.23
CA ASP A 636 -10.40 -40.75 16.68
C ASP A 636 -11.54 -39.96 16.02
N VAL A 637 -11.42 -38.63 15.95
CA VAL A 637 -12.39 -37.74 15.28
C VAL A 637 -12.39 -37.99 13.77
N ASN A 638 -11.23 -38.16 13.16
CA ASN A 638 -11.14 -38.45 11.72
C ASN A 638 -11.75 -39.81 11.38
N ARG A 639 -11.61 -40.81 12.25
CA ARG A 639 -12.24 -42.14 12.09
C ARG A 639 -13.78 -42.05 12.12
N THR A 640 -14.34 -41.24 13.02
CA THR A 640 -15.79 -41.07 13.15
C THR A 640 -16.39 -40.12 12.10
N LYS A 641 -15.55 -39.44 11.30
CA LYS A 641 -16.00 -38.50 10.27
C LYS A 641 -16.98 -39.11 9.27
N ALA A 642 -16.74 -40.34 8.81
CA ALA A 642 -17.65 -41.02 7.88
C ALA A 642 -19.06 -41.21 8.47
N LYS A 643 -19.14 -41.56 9.76
CA LYS A 643 -20.41 -41.67 10.50
C LYS A 643 -21.10 -40.30 10.61
N ALA A 644 -20.34 -39.23 10.85
CA ALA A 644 -20.88 -37.87 10.92
C ALA A 644 -21.39 -37.35 9.56
N VAL A 645 -20.75 -37.77 8.46
CA VAL A 645 -21.22 -37.46 7.09
C VAL A 645 -22.58 -38.10 6.83
N LEU A 646 -22.77 -39.37 7.20
CA LEU A 646 -24.08 -40.04 7.08
C LEU A 646 -25.20 -39.31 7.84
N LEU A 647 -24.89 -38.78 9.03
CA LEU A 647 -25.83 -37.94 9.79
C LEU A 647 -26.16 -36.62 9.07
N GLN A 648 -25.17 -35.98 8.45
CA GLN A 648 -25.38 -34.76 7.70
C GLN A 648 -26.20 -35.02 6.43
N GLU A 649 -25.93 -36.12 5.71
CA GLU A 649 -26.72 -36.56 4.57
C GLU A 649 -28.18 -36.82 4.93
N LEU A 650 -28.45 -37.41 6.10
CA LEU A 650 -29.81 -37.58 6.62
C LEU A 650 -30.50 -36.24 6.86
N ILE A 651 -29.82 -35.32 7.53
CA ILE A 651 -30.36 -33.99 7.83
C ILE A 651 -30.71 -33.23 6.55
N GLU A 652 -29.87 -33.32 5.53
CA GLU A 652 -30.08 -32.68 4.23
C GLU A 652 -31.18 -33.36 3.42
N ARG A 653 -31.15 -34.70 3.33
CA ARG A 653 -32.12 -35.49 2.57
C ARG A 653 -33.54 -35.38 3.13
N TYR A 654 -33.68 -35.28 4.45
CA TYR A 654 -34.99 -35.12 5.11
C TYR A 654 -35.41 -33.66 5.28
N ASN A 655 -34.55 -32.70 4.87
CA ASN A 655 -34.80 -31.28 5.05
C ASN A 655 -35.25 -30.94 6.48
N CYS A 656 -34.49 -31.43 7.47
CA CYS A 656 -34.88 -31.34 8.87
C CYS A 656 -35.19 -29.92 9.34
N ALA A 657 -34.60 -28.91 8.70
CA ALA A 657 -34.88 -27.50 8.98
C ALA A 657 -36.35 -27.10 8.76
N LYS A 658 -37.05 -27.71 7.79
CA LYS A 658 -38.49 -27.47 7.57
C LYS A 658 -39.36 -28.36 8.46
N VAL A 659 -38.98 -29.64 8.57
CA VAL A 659 -39.71 -30.67 9.31
C VAL A 659 -39.83 -30.35 10.81
N THR A 660 -38.89 -29.59 11.38
CA THR A 660 -38.93 -29.19 12.79
C THR A 660 -39.50 -27.80 13.06
N THR A 661 -39.90 -27.05 12.01
CA THR A 661 -40.40 -25.66 12.14
C THR A 661 -41.84 -25.46 11.66
N GLU A 662 -42.44 -26.46 11.02
CA GLU A 662 -43.88 -26.44 10.69
C GLU A 662 -44.68 -26.81 11.95
N GLU A 663 -45.00 -25.78 12.75
CA GLU A 663 -46.22 -25.73 13.59
C GLU A 663 -47.30 -24.95 12.86
#